data_AF-A0A522SY59-F1
#
_entry.id   AF-A0A522SY59-F1
#
_cell.length_a   1.000
_cell.length_b   1.000
_cell.length_c   1.000
_cell.angle_alpha   90.00
_cell.angle_beta   90.00
_cell.angle_gamma   90.00
#
_symmetry.space_group_name_H-M   'P 1'
#
loop_
_entity.id
_entity.type
_entity.pdbx_description
1 polymer ?
#
loop_
_entity_poly.entity_id
_entity_poly.type
_entity_poly.pdbx_seq_one_letter_code
_entity_poly.pdbx_strand_id
1 'polypeptide(L)'
;MMWKPTYLLTVIFLLSVTCVAGQIKIIHGIVKDKNTNEPIPFAALQFIGTDVGTTTNENGEYTFHLSTIPADSLLVHVIGYPIIHKAVDFRADSQRIDFELERTPYALSEFTVHAGVNPALIILRKIIRHKPENNPDRLSSYKYKVYNKLEVDLDNIKEEKLSNSRLFKPFAFVFKNMDTTSDNQPFLPIFLTETLSNYYYQKQPKKQKEIITASRTSGIKNRSVTQFLGTMYQNVNVYDNFIPVFTLKFVSPISDIATLYYRYKLVDTQYIDNHRCFHITFEPKRKGENDFFGDFWVADTSFAIQKMNMQVANEADIDWVHRVSLVQEFKPLGDTLWFLTKDKFIADFTPIGQKRTGLIGRKTTYYYDIAVNDTSATNVFGEKRYRANNIYILPKALDKPDGFWITHRYGPLSKNEKAIYSMMDTLEKMPLYQTYSNIVEFITTGTKDVGPLELGPYWYLFSENELEKFRLRLDLGTTPQLFKNIYLHGDLAYGFGDKKFKGSLSGLWLLNRHPRMYLYGSYTHDLDVGNLNQDQLSTNNIFTIAVRKRGIPQKFVMIDEKRLEFYKEWFSGFSMHWTFTNTQYNPYSPLPLESYFIQDSKNYTPLDNSEIGLELRFAWREKFLEGNYYRISLGSPYPIVTLNAAMGVKGAFNSSYNYQKLKLSVSDNISIAPFGSVNYDVYGGKIFGTLPYLLLEVHPGNELYYYDPYAFDMMNRYEFLSDEWAGFNFEHNIGGGIFSFIPWVRKLKLRQFWTAKGVIGSLTDANKTLNLGTGYPFNTLAGNPYLELGTGVSNILHFIRIDVVWRVLPKPHANEPAIKKFGVFGSFQLQF
;
A
#
# COMPACT_ATOMS: atom_id res chain seq x y z
N MET A 1 0.12 97.06 21.35
CA MET A 1 -1.28 96.58 21.23
C MET A 1 -1.34 95.23 21.94
N MET A 2 -1.85 95.22 23.17
CA MET A 2 -1.85 94.07 24.09
C MET A 2 -2.79 92.98 23.58
N TRP A 3 -2.27 91.80 23.28
CA TRP A 3 -3.11 90.62 23.07
C TRP A 3 -3.65 90.18 24.42
N LYS A 4 -4.98 90.20 24.58
CA LYS A 4 -5.69 89.80 25.80
C LYS A 4 -5.43 88.32 26.12
N PRO A 5 -5.22 87.94 27.39
CA PRO A 5 -4.94 86.56 27.81
C PRO A 5 -6.12 85.58 27.60
N THR A 6 -7.29 86.07 27.20
CA THR A 6 -8.48 85.25 26.93
C THR A 6 -8.43 84.45 25.63
N TYR A 7 -7.68 84.89 24.61
CA TYR A 7 -7.61 84.15 23.34
C TYR A 7 -6.65 82.94 23.40
N LEU A 8 -5.63 83.00 24.26
CA LEU A 8 -4.69 81.88 24.45
C LEU A 8 -5.35 80.69 25.16
N LEU A 9 -6.24 80.95 26.13
CA LEU A 9 -7.02 79.92 26.82
C LEU A 9 -8.05 79.25 25.91
N THR A 10 -8.60 79.99 24.93
CA THR A 10 -9.58 79.44 23.98
C THR A 10 -8.90 78.56 22.91
N VAL A 11 -7.67 78.89 22.51
CA VAL A 11 -6.85 78.06 21.61
C VAL A 11 -6.32 76.81 22.31
N ILE A 12 -5.96 76.88 23.59
CA ILE A 12 -5.57 75.71 24.40
C ILE A 12 -6.77 74.80 24.67
N PHE A 13 -7.97 75.35 24.88
CA PHE A 13 -9.20 74.57 25.05
C PHE A 13 -9.68 73.92 23.73
N LEU A 14 -9.48 74.56 22.57
CA LEU A 14 -9.76 73.95 21.26
C LEU A 14 -8.73 72.87 20.85
N LEU A 15 -7.46 73.00 21.27
CA LEU A 15 -6.42 71.98 21.04
C LEU A 15 -6.52 70.77 21.99
N SER A 16 -7.25 70.89 23.12
CA SER A 16 -7.53 69.76 24.01
C SER A 16 -8.72 68.88 23.59
N VAL A 17 -9.46 69.25 22.54
CA VAL A 17 -10.65 68.49 22.06
C VAL A 17 -10.29 67.48 20.96
N THR A 18 -9.06 67.48 20.44
CA THR A 18 -8.64 66.58 19.35
C THR A 18 -7.54 65.62 19.76
N CYS A 19 -7.88 64.61 20.59
CA CYS A 19 -7.36 63.23 20.54
C CYS A 19 -7.79 62.45 21.80
N VAL A 20 -9.07 62.09 21.87
CA VAL A 20 -9.46 60.85 22.57
C VAL A 20 -9.76 59.84 21.47
N ALA A 21 -8.71 59.35 20.81
CA ALA A 21 -8.79 58.04 20.17
C ALA A 21 -8.81 57.04 21.33
N GLY A 22 -9.98 56.49 21.65
CA GLY A 22 -10.03 55.34 22.55
C GLY A 22 -9.09 54.27 22.00
N GLN A 23 -8.09 53.85 22.79
CA GLN A 23 -7.17 52.79 22.38
C GLN A 23 -7.97 51.49 22.25
N ILE A 24 -8.37 51.16 21.02
CA ILE A 24 -9.03 49.89 20.72
C ILE A 24 -7.96 48.81 20.76
N LYS A 25 -8.07 47.91 21.72
CA LYS A 25 -7.27 46.68 21.79
C LYS A 25 -7.89 45.63 20.89
N ILE A 26 -7.07 45.02 20.04
CA ILE A 26 -7.49 44.00 19.09
C ILE A 26 -6.88 42.66 19.49
N ILE A 27 -7.74 41.67 19.71
CA ILE A 27 -7.32 40.28 19.89
C ILE A 27 -7.93 39.49 18.76
N HIS A 28 -7.10 38.84 17.96
CA HIS A 28 -7.56 38.03 16.85
C HIS A 28 -6.86 36.68 16.86
N GLY A 29 -7.41 35.71 16.14
CA GLY A 29 -6.78 34.42 16.03
C GLY A 29 -7.66 33.44 15.29
N ILE A 30 -7.21 32.19 15.27
CA ILE A 30 -7.93 31.09 14.65
C ILE A 30 -8.02 29.91 15.61
N VAL A 31 -9.19 29.25 15.64
CA VAL A 31 -9.40 28.00 16.36
C VAL A 31 -9.35 26.86 15.36
N LYS A 32 -8.50 25.86 15.60
CA LYS A 32 -8.28 24.72 14.71
C LYS A 32 -8.29 23.40 15.47
N ASP A 33 -8.65 22.34 14.77
CA ASP A 33 -8.49 20.97 15.25
C ASP A 33 -7.02 20.57 15.11
N LYS A 34 -6.43 20.12 16.21
CA LYS A 34 -5.02 19.77 16.35
C LYS A 34 -4.58 18.61 15.45
N ASN A 35 -5.47 17.66 15.19
CA ASN A 35 -5.14 16.47 14.40
C ASN A 35 -5.26 16.71 12.90
N THR A 36 -6.18 17.57 12.51
CA THR A 36 -6.50 17.83 11.10
C THR A 36 -5.92 19.12 10.57
N ASN A 37 -5.52 20.05 11.44
CA ASN A 37 -5.22 21.45 11.11
C ASN A 37 -6.38 22.17 10.38
N GLU A 38 -7.58 21.60 10.41
CA GLU A 38 -8.77 22.24 9.86
C GLU A 38 -9.33 23.26 10.85
N PRO A 39 -9.80 24.42 10.37
CA PRO A 39 -10.46 25.38 11.22
C PRO A 39 -11.71 24.79 11.86
N ILE A 40 -11.94 25.16 13.12
CA ILE A 40 -13.16 24.82 13.86
C ILE A 40 -14.09 26.04 13.78
N PRO A 41 -15.13 25.97 12.93
CA PRO A 41 -16.08 27.05 12.82
C PRO A 41 -16.99 27.10 14.06
N PHE A 42 -17.52 28.28 14.36
CA PHE A 42 -18.50 28.53 15.41
C PHE A 42 -18.08 28.09 16.83
N ALA A 43 -16.77 28.06 17.09
CA ALA A 43 -16.23 27.85 18.42
C ALA A 43 -16.55 29.04 19.32
N ALA A 44 -17.02 28.80 20.54
CA ALA A 44 -17.31 29.87 21.49
C ALA A 44 -16.03 30.27 22.24
N LEU A 45 -15.69 31.55 22.22
CA LEU A 45 -14.59 32.13 22.99
C LEU A 45 -15.12 33.07 24.06
N GLN A 46 -14.57 33.01 25.26
CA GLN A 46 -15.00 33.81 26.41
C GLN A 46 -13.84 34.20 27.32
N PHE A 47 -13.82 35.43 27.81
CA PHE A 47 -12.89 35.83 28.86
C PHE A 47 -13.31 35.25 30.21
N ILE A 48 -12.40 34.56 30.90
CA ILE A 48 -12.71 33.83 32.14
C ILE A 48 -13.33 34.78 33.17
N GLY A 49 -14.48 34.38 33.73
CA GLY A 49 -15.18 35.15 34.77
C GLY A 49 -15.96 36.37 34.27
N THR A 50 -16.13 36.53 32.95
CA THR A 50 -16.86 37.66 32.35
C THR A 50 -17.84 37.18 31.27
N ASP A 51 -18.84 37.99 30.95
CA ASP A 51 -19.78 37.71 29.84
C ASP A 51 -19.26 38.20 28.47
N VAL A 52 -18.01 38.68 28.41
CA VAL A 52 -17.39 39.14 27.16
C VAL A 52 -16.89 37.94 26.37
N GLY A 53 -17.51 37.69 25.23
CA GLY A 53 -17.18 36.56 24.34
C GLY A 53 -17.48 36.86 22.88
N THR A 54 -16.96 36.01 22.00
CA THR A 54 -17.31 35.99 20.56
C THR A 54 -17.33 34.55 20.07
N THR A 55 -17.72 34.34 18.82
CA THR A 55 -17.64 33.04 18.14
C THR A 55 -16.72 33.12 16.94
N THR A 56 -16.10 31.99 16.56
CA THR A 56 -15.39 31.94 15.29
C THR A 56 -16.35 31.95 14.09
N ASN A 57 -15.88 32.49 12.97
CA ASN A 57 -16.57 32.42 11.69
C ASN A 57 -16.41 31.03 11.02
N GLU A 58 -16.91 30.87 9.80
CA GLU A 58 -16.80 29.64 9.00
C GLU A 58 -15.35 29.19 8.74
N ASN A 59 -14.40 30.12 8.76
CA ASN A 59 -12.97 29.85 8.61
C ASN A 59 -12.25 29.63 9.96
N GLY A 60 -12.99 29.52 11.06
CA GLY A 60 -12.44 29.35 12.40
C GLY A 60 -11.76 30.60 12.97
N GLU A 61 -11.86 31.74 12.29
CA GLU A 61 -11.24 33.00 12.71
C GLU A 61 -12.15 33.76 13.66
N TYR A 62 -11.55 34.45 14.63
CA TYR A 62 -12.26 35.34 15.53
C TYR A 62 -11.49 36.64 15.72
N THR A 63 -12.23 37.70 16.02
CA THR A 63 -11.67 39.01 16.37
C THR A 63 -12.50 39.63 17.48
N PHE A 64 -11.82 40.12 18.50
CA PHE A 64 -12.36 41.00 19.53
C PHE A 64 -11.88 42.43 19.28
N HIS A 65 -12.81 43.37 19.35
CA HIS A 65 -12.53 44.79 19.42
C HIS A 65 -12.91 45.28 20.82
N LEU A 66 -11.92 45.59 21.64
CA LEU A 66 -12.10 45.87 23.07
C LEU A 66 -11.59 47.26 23.41
N SER A 67 -12.27 47.98 24.30
CA SER A 67 -11.75 49.21 24.91
C SER A 67 -10.68 48.91 25.97
N THR A 68 -10.83 47.80 26.70
CA THR A 68 -9.89 47.29 27.71
C THR A 68 -9.94 45.76 27.75
N ILE A 69 -8.83 45.09 28.04
CA ILE A 69 -8.80 43.62 28.18
C ILE A 69 -9.49 43.24 29.50
N PRO A 70 -10.60 42.47 29.47
CA PRO A 70 -11.47 42.27 30.63
C PRO A 70 -11.01 41.16 31.60
N ALA A 71 -10.16 40.23 31.15
CA ALA A 71 -9.58 39.17 32.00
C ALA A 71 -8.19 38.76 31.51
N ASP A 72 -7.43 38.05 32.36
CA ASP A 72 -6.06 37.59 32.08
C ASP A 72 -5.98 36.41 31.12
N SER A 73 -7.10 35.75 30.87
CA SER A 73 -7.18 34.50 30.13
C SER A 73 -8.42 34.46 29.25
N LEU A 74 -8.22 33.98 28.03
CA LEU A 74 -9.27 33.69 27.06
C LEU A 74 -9.46 32.18 27.01
N LEU A 75 -10.70 31.72 27.17
CA LEU A 75 -11.08 30.31 27.03
C LEU A 75 -11.77 30.08 25.70
N VAL A 76 -11.61 28.88 25.16
CA VAL A 76 -12.39 28.39 24.04
C VAL A 76 -13.14 27.12 24.44
N HIS A 77 -14.41 27.06 24.11
CA HIS A 77 -15.29 25.93 24.38
C HIS A 77 -15.97 25.48 23.10
N VAL A 78 -15.78 24.21 22.78
CA VAL A 78 -16.36 23.55 21.60
C VAL A 78 -16.77 22.14 22.01
N ILE A 79 -17.98 21.74 21.64
CA ILE A 79 -18.48 20.39 21.95
C ILE A 79 -17.63 19.35 21.21
N GLY A 80 -17.18 18.33 21.94
CA GLY A 80 -16.25 17.31 21.42
C GLY A 80 -14.77 17.61 21.68
N TYR A 81 -14.46 18.75 22.32
CA TYR A 81 -13.11 19.17 22.68
C TYR A 81 -13.03 19.56 24.16
N PRO A 82 -11.87 19.40 24.81
CA PRO A 82 -11.64 19.95 26.14
C PRO A 82 -11.62 21.48 26.09
N ILE A 83 -12.06 22.13 27.17
CA ILE A 83 -11.89 23.58 27.32
C ILE A 83 -10.40 23.90 27.43
N ILE A 84 -9.91 24.82 26.60
CA ILE A 84 -8.53 25.30 26.64
C ILE A 84 -8.53 26.78 26.99
N HIS A 85 -7.59 27.17 27.85
CA HIS A 85 -7.37 28.55 28.27
C HIS A 85 -6.00 29.03 27.78
N LYS A 86 -5.92 30.26 27.29
CA LYS A 86 -4.67 30.93 26.93
C LYS A 86 -4.59 32.30 27.60
N ALA A 87 -3.41 32.62 28.12
CA ALA A 87 -3.13 33.92 28.72
C ALA A 87 -3.17 35.03 27.65
N VAL A 88 -3.56 36.23 28.08
CA VAL A 88 -3.71 37.42 27.24
C VAL A 88 -2.72 38.48 27.73
N ASP A 89 -1.98 39.11 26.80
CA ASP A 89 -1.05 40.20 27.14
C ASP A 89 -1.81 41.52 27.27
N PHE A 90 -1.92 42.05 28.50
CA PHE A 90 -2.58 43.32 28.78
C PHE A 90 -1.92 44.53 28.13
N ARG A 91 -0.62 44.44 27.81
CA ARG A 91 0.18 45.57 27.31
C ARG A 91 0.12 45.70 25.80
N ALA A 92 -0.20 44.62 25.08
CA ALA A 92 -0.32 44.64 23.64
C ALA A 92 -1.58 45.40 23.19
N ASP A 93 -1.42 46.28 22.20
CA ASP A 93 -2.55 46.94 21.51
C ASP A 93 -3.16 46.03 20.44
N SER A 94 -2.35 45.14 19.86
CA SER A 94 -2.79 44.07 18.97
C SER A 94 -2.02 42.79 19.30
N GLN A 95 -2.74 41.69 19.45
CA GLN A 95 -2.14 40.37 19.68
C GLN A 95 -2.92 39.28 18.95
N ARG A 96 -2.19 38.22 18.59
CA ARG A 96 -2.73 37.03 17.94
C ARG A 96 -2.70 35.86 18.91
N ILE A 97 -3.84 35.21 19.13
CA ILE A 97 -3.99 34.04 20.01
C ILE A 97 -4.67 32.92 19.23
N ASP A 98 -3.89 31.98 18.71
CA ASP A 98 -4.45 30.82 18.00
C ASP A 98 -4.75 29.69 19.00
N PHE A 99 -5.85 28.95 18.84
CA PHE A 99 -6.20 27.80 19.67
C PHE A 99 -6.14 26.50 18.85
N GLU A 100 -5.47 25.48 19.40
CA GLU A 100 -5.38 24.15 18.81
C GLU A 100 -6.05 23.15 19.75
N LEU A 101 -7.17 22.58 19.31
CA LEU A 101 -8.01 21.72 20.12
C LEU A 101 -7.82 20.26 19.75
N GLU A 102 -7.54 19.40 20.73
CA GLU A 102 -7.47 17.96 20.52
C GLU A 102 -8.83 17.32 20.76
N ARG A 103 -9.36 16.62 19.76
CA ARG A 103 -10.58 15.82 19.96
C ARG A 103 -10.30 14.77 21.01
N THR A 104 -11.18 14.70 21.99
CA THR A 104 -11.16 13.63 22.98
C THR A 104 -12.44 12.83 22.82
N PRO A 105 -12.37 11.49 22.83
CA PRO A 105 -13.55 10.65 22.97
C PRO A 105 -14.06 10.81 24.42
N TYR A 106 -14.60 11.97 24.75
CA TYR A 106 -15.35 12.12 25.99
C TYR A 106 -16.51 11.13 25.92
N ALA A 107 -16.59 10.24 26.91
CA ALA A 107 -17.79 9.49 27.17
C ALA A 107 -18.93 10.50 27.19
N LEU A 108 -19.84 10.42 26.21
CA LEU A 108 -21.02 11.25 26.17
C LEU A 108 -21.70 11.08 27.53
N SER A 109 -21.53 12.06 28.42
CA SER A 109 -22.14 12.00 29.74
C SER A 109 -23.63 11.84 29.52
N GLU A 110 -24.16 10.77 30.09
CA GLU A 110 -25.55 10.36 29.96
C GLU A 110 -26.41 11.42 30.64
N PHE A 111 -26.71 12.50 29.92
CA PHE A 111 -27.73 13.42 30.35
C PHE A 111 -29.02 12.63 30.27
N THR A 112 -29.68 12.44 31.41
CA THR A 112 -30.95 11.72 31.56
C THR A 112 -31.89 12.12 30.45
N VAL A 113 -31.99 11.28 29.41
CA VAL A 113 -32.94 11.47 28.32
C VAL A 113 -34.29 11.13 28.91
N HIS A 114 -35.12 12.14 29.16
CA HIS A 114 -36.53 11.94 29.44
C HIS A 114 -37.15 11.09 28.31
N ALA A 115 -37.92 10.07 28.69
CA ALA A 115 -38.46 9.02 27.82
C ALA A 115 -38.76 9.49 26.37
N GLY A 116 -37.91 9.10 25.42
CA GLY A 116 -38.01 9.46 24.00
C GLY A 116 -36.91 8.82 23.15
N VAL A 117 -37.15 8.67 21.84
CA VAL A 117 -36.14 8.16 20.89
C VAL A 117 -35.07 9.22 20.64
N ASN A 118 -33.78 8.85 20.73
CA ASN A 118 -32.65 9.75 20.46
C ASN A 118 -32.80 10.43 19.07
N PRO A 119 -32.92 11.77 19.00
CA PRO A 119 -33.12 12.49 17.74
C PRO A 119 -32.04 12.24 16.68
N ALA A 120 -30.79 12.01 17.10
CA ALA A 120 -29.70 11.69 16.19
C ALA A 120 -29.95 10.38 15.44
N LEU A 121 -30.58 9.39 16.08
CA LEU A 121 -30.94 8.13 15.43
C LEU A 121 -32.06 8.30 14.41
N ILE A 122 -32.98 9.25 14.63
CA ILE A 122 -34.03 9.58 13.65
C ILE A 122 -33.40 10.19 12.41
N ILE A 123 -32.49 11.16 12.58
CA ILE A 123 -31.77 11.80 11.48
C ILE A 123 -30.92 10.75 10.75
N LEU A 124 -30.16 9.91 11.47
CA LEU A 124 -29.36 8.84 10.89
C LEU A 124 -30.19 7.89 10.01
N ARG A 125 -31.38 7.48 10.47
CA ARG A 125 -32.29 6.64 9.66
C ARG A 125 -32.72 7.35 8.38
N LYS A 126 -32.92 8.67 8.41
CA LYS A 126 -33.22 9.45 7.21
C LYS A 126 -32.00 9.55 6.29
N ILE A 127 -30.80 9.76 6.82
CA ILE A 127 -29.55 9.75 6.04
C ILE A 127 -29.39 8.40 5.32
N ILE A 128 -29.51 7.29 6.05
CA ILE A 128 -29.40 5.93 5.48
C ILE A 128 -30.47 5.71 4.39
N ARG A 129 -31.70 6.20 4.59
CA ARG A 129 -32.77 6.10 3.58
C ARG A 129 -32.47 6.90 2.31
N HIS A 130 -31.92 8.12 2.44
CA HIS A 130 -31.60 8.99 1.29
C HIS A 130 -30.17 8.75 0.75
N LYS A 131 -29.42 7.80 1.33
CA LYS A 131 -28.07 7.42 0.91
C LYS A 131 -27.97 7.12 -0.59
N PRO A 132 -28.89 6.37 -1.23
CA PRO A 132 -28.85 6.15 -2.68
C PRO A 132 -29.07 7.42 -3.53
N GLU A 133 -29.74 8.43 -2.98
CA GLU A 133 -30.03 9.72 -3.63
C GLU A 133 -28.89 10.72 -3.45
N ASN A 134 -28.16 10.63 -2.33
CA ASN A 134 -27.03 11.52 -2.05
C ASN A 134 -25.69 10.97 -2.53
N ASN A 135 -25.59 9.67 -2.80
CA ASN A 135 -24.36 9.06 -3.32
C ASN A 135 -24.12 9.45 -4.80
N PRO A 136 -22.98 10.09 -5.14
CA PRO A 136 -22.63 10.45 -6.52
C PRO A 136 -22.63 9.28 -7.51
N ASP A 137 -22.45 8.03 -7.04
CA ASP A 137 -22.51 6.82 -7.86
C ASP A 137 -23.87 6.63 -8.57
N ARG A 138 -24.91 7.35 -8.14
CA ARG A 138 -26.21 7.36 -8.83
C ARG A 138 -26.15 7.98 -10.22
N LEU A 139 -25.28 8.98 -10.41
CA LEU A 139 -25.20 9.81 -11.62
C LEU A 139 -24.77 8.99 -12.85
N SER A 140 -25.31 9.30 -14.03
CA SER A 140 -24.97 8.57 -15.25
C SER A 140 -23.55 8.86 -15.73
N SER A 141 -23.11 10.11 -15.62
CA SER A 141 -21.75 10.55 -15.92
C SER A 141 -21.42 11.82 -15.15
N TYR A 142 -20.13 12.01 -14.87
CA TYR A 142 -19.61 13.29 -14.37
C TYR A 142 -18.14 13.43 -14.73
N LYS A 143 -17.67 14.67 -14.77
CA LYS A 143 -16.26 15.02 -14.93
C LYS A 143 -15.90 16.15 -13.97
N TYR A 144 -14.64 16.22 -13.60
CA TYR A 144 -14.09 17.33 -12.82
C TYR A 144 -12.57 17.42 -13.04
N LYS A 145 -12.01 18.57 -12.66
CA LYS A 145 -10.57 18.73 -12.49
C LYS A 145 -10.20 18.44 -11.05
N VAL A 146 -8.99 17.91 -10.86
CA VAL A 146 -8.45 17.62 -9.54
C VAL A 146 -7.08 18.21 -9.38
N TYR A 147 -6.87 18.84 -8.24
CA TYR A 147 -5.54 19.19 -7.74
C TYR A 147 -5.28 18.35 -6.48
N ASN A 148 -4.28 17.49 -6.56
CA ASN A 148 -3.85 16.64 -5.45
C ASN A 148 -2.47 17.09 -4.97
N LYS A 149 -2.35 17.31 -3.67
CA LYS A 149 -1.11 17.61 -2.97
C LYS A 149 -0.86 16.55 -1.91
N LEU A 150 0.29 15.89 -1.97
CA LEU A 150 0.73 14.94 -0.95
C LEU A 150 2.09 15.40 -0.40
N GLU A 151 2.13 15.59 0.90
CA GLU A 151 3.29 15.94 1.70
C GLU A 151 3.63 14.76 2.61
N VAL A 152 4.93 14.50 2.81
CA VAL A 152 5.41 13.55 3.80
C VAL A 152 6.44 14.25 4.68
N ASP A 153 6.20 14.16 5.98
CA ASP A 153 6.91 14.88 7.01
C ASP A 153 7.56 13.89 7.98
N LEU A 154 8.79 14.14 8.41
CA LEU A 154 9.43 13.41 9.50
C LEU A 154 9.10 14.08 10.83
N ASP A 155 8.58 13.36 11.80
CA ASP A 155 8.32 13.89 13.15
C ASP A 155 9.32 13.34 14.18
N ASN A 156 9.27 13.83 15.42
CA ASN A 156 10.09 13.32 16.54
C ASN A 156 11.61 13.27 16.23
N ILE A 157 12.11 14.27 15.52
CA ILE A 157 13.50 14.37 15.10
C ILE A 157 14.36 14.88 16.24
N LYS A 158 15.39 14.12 16.61
CA LYS A 158 16.39 14.54 17.61
C LYS A 158 17.46 15.41 16.95
N GLU A 159 17.10 16.64 16.58
CA GLU A 159 17.96 17.58 15.87
C GLU A 159 19.36 17.65 16.51
N GLU A 160 19.46 17.92 17.81
CA GLU A 160 20.75 18.05 18.50
C GLU A 160 21.64 16.81 18.36
N LYS A 161 21.05 15.60 18.37
CA LYS A 161 21.79 14.35 18.22
C LYS A 161 22.21 14.12 16.78
N LEU A 162 21.33 14.41 15.81
CA LEU A 162 21.57 14.19 14.39
C LEU A 162 22.55 15.22 13.84
N SER A 163 22.34 16.50 14.08
CA SER A 163 23.21 17.60 13.66
C SER A 163 24.65 17.48 14.19
N ASN A 164 24.83 16.85 15.36
CA ASN A 164 26.16 16.61 15.93
C ASN A 164 26.78 15.25 15.53
N SER A 165 26.03 14.36 14.88
CA SER A 165 26.54 13.08 14.42
C SER A 165 27.44 13.24 13.20
N ARG A 166 28.52 12.46 13.10
CA ARG A 166 29.44 12.52 11.95
C ARG A 166 28.75 12.24 10.61
N LEU A 167 27.68 11.45 10.61
CA LEU A 167 26.92 11.06 9.43
C LEU A 167 25.97 12.18 8.94
N PHE A 168 25.26 12.85 9.86
CA PHE A 168 24.23 13.84 9.51
C PHE A 168 24.68 15.31 9.63
N LYS A 169 25.85 15.58 10.24
CA LYS A 169 26.41 16.93 10.37
C LYS A 169 26.46 17.73 9.06
N PRO A 170 26.85 17.15 7.89
CA PRO A 170 26.82 17.89 6.61
C PRO A 170 25.42 18.29 6.14
N PHE A 171 24.38 17.62 6.64
CA PHE A 171 22.98 17.86 6.32
C PHE A 171 22.26 18.69 7.39
N ALA A 172 22.98 19.27 8.35
CA ALA A 172 22.36 20.03 9.45
C ALA A 172 21.52 21.24 8.98
N PHE A 173 21.78 21.77 7.77
CA PHE A 173 20.98 22.85 7.19
C PHE A 173 19.52 22.45 6.94
N VAL A 174 19.23 21.15 6.74
CA VAL A 174 17.89 20.61 6.51
C VAL A 174 16.98 20.90 7.70
N PHE A 175 17.50 20.77 8.93
CA PHE A 175 16.73 21.02 10.16
C PHE A 175 16.34 22.48 10.35
N LYS A 176 16.94 23.44 9.62
CA LYS A 176 16.46 24.84 9.61
C LYS A 176 15.07 25.00 9.00
N ASN A 177 14.61 24.02 8.23
CA ASN A 177 13.27 23.98 7.63
C ASN A 177 12.27 23.20 8.50
N MET A 178 12.65 22.81 9.72
CA MET A 178 11.75 22.15 10.65
C MET A 178 10.65 23.14 11.07
N ASP A 179 9.40 22.74 10.90
CA ASP A 179 8.27 23.51 11.41
C ASP A 179 8.05 23.15 12.88
N THR A 180 7.99 24.17 13.74
CA THR A 180 7.73 24.07 15.18
C THR A 180 6.39 24.70 15.58
N THR A 181 5.63 25.19 14.60
CA THR A 181 4.49 26.10 14.78
C THR A 181 3.17 25.55 14.25
N SER A 182 3.17 24.69 13.22
CA SER A 182 1.91 24.21 12.61
C SER A 182 1.43 22.84 13.09
N ASP A 183 2.15 22.17 13.98
CA ASP A 183 1.71 20.92 14.62
C ASP A 183 2.29 20.82 16.04
N ASN A 184 1.74 19.91 16.84
CA ASN A 184 2.06 19.67 18.24
C ASN A 184 3.50 19.20 18.49
N GLN A 185 4.10 18.54 17.49
CA GLN A 185 5.51 18.13 17.51
C GLN A 185 6.24 18.76 16.33
N PRO A 186 7.47 19.26 16.53
CA PRO A 186 8.28 19.72 15.42
C PRO A 186 8.43 18.63 14.34
N PHE A 187 8.20 19.01 13.10
CA PHE A 187 8.33 18.10 11.96
C PHE A 187 9.17 18.71 10.85
N LEU A 188 9.87 17.85 10.11
CA LEU A 188 10.66 18.21 8.95
C LEU A 188 10.01 17.66 7.70
N PRO A 189 9.48 18.53 6.83
CA PRO A 189 8.96 18.11 5.54
C PRO A 189 10.06 17.59 4.63
N ILE A 190 9.91 16.36 4.13
CA ILE A 190 10.94 15.70 3.30
C ILE A 190 10.48 15.38 1.88
N PHE A 191 9.17 15.41 1.62
CA PHE A 191 8.64 15.07 0.32
C PHE A 191 7.38 15.86 0.03
N LEU A 192 7.28 16.39 -1.19
CA LEU A 192 6.09 17.03 -1.69
C LEU A 192 5.84 16.62 -3.13
N THR A 193 4.61 16.23 -3.41
CA THR A 193 4.14 16.05 -4.77
C THR A 193 2.84 16.81 -5.02
N GLU A 194 2.76 17.38 -6.21
CA GLU A 194 1.60 18.11 -6.71
C GLU A 194 1.18 17.49 -8.03
N THR A 195 -0.08 17.12 -8.17
CA THR A 195 -0.63 16.51 -9.39
C THR A 195 -1.90 17.23 -9.80
N LEU A 196 -1.98 17.59 -11.08
CA LEU A 196 -3.18 18.11 -11.73
C LEU A 196 -3.71 17.05 -12.69
N SER A 197 -5.00 16.74 -12.58
CA SER A 197 -5.64 15.74 -13.44
C SER A 197 -7.06 16.11 -13.83
N ASN A 198 -7.53 15.53 -14.94
CA ASN A 198 -8.92 15.55 -15.36
C ASN A 198 -9.52 14.17 -15.10
N TYR A 199 -10.60 14.09 -14.35
CA TYR A 199 -11.29 12.85 -14.04
C TYR A 199 -12.62 12.77 -14.79
N TYR A 200 -12.96 11.57 -15.22
CA TYR A 200 -14.16 11.24 -15.98
C TYR A 200 -14.77 9.95 -15.45
N TYR A 201 -16.09 9.95 -15.29
CA TYR A 201 -16.87 8.80 -14.86
C TYR A 201 -18.08 8.59 -15.75
N GLN A 202 -18.39 7.32 -16.00
CA GLN A 202 -19.62 6.86 -16.64
C GLN A 202 -20.11 5.60 -15.92
N LYS A 203 -21.41 5.55 -15.59
CA LYS A 203 -22.02 4.47 -14.82
C LYS A 203 -22.26 3.19 -15.64
N GLN A 204 -22.69 3.33 -16.90
CA GLN A 204 -23.09 2.19 -17.74
C GLN A 204 -22.46 2.24 -19.13
N PRO A 205 -21.56 1.29 -19.48
CA PRO A 205 -20.85 0.41 -18.55
C PRO A 205 -19.97 1.22 -17.58
N LYS A 206 -19.69 0.68 -16.37
CA LYS A 206 -18.92 1.39 -15.34
C LYS A 206 -17.48 1.63 -15.80
N LYS A 207 -17.20 2.87 -16.21
CA LYS A 207 -15.90 3.32 -16.70
C LYS A 207 -15.46 4.55 -15.93
N GLN A 208 -14.18 4.60 -15.62
CA GLN A 208 -13.55 5.74 -14.98
C GLN A 208 -12.21 6.00 -15.64
N LYS A 209 -11.85 7.28 -15.77
CA LYS A 209 -10.61 7.70 -16.39
C LYS A 209 -10.05 8.91 -15.66
N GLU A 210 -8.77 8.87 -15.34
CA GLU A 210 -7.99 10.01 -14.88
C GLU A 210 -6.90 10.30 -15.92
N ILE A 211 -6.81 11.56 -16.32
CA ILE A 211 -5.77 12.05 -17.23
C ILE A 211 -4.91 13.05 -16.45
N ILE A 212 -3.70 12.64 -16.07
CA ILE A 212 -2.73 13.50 -15.39
C ILE A 212 -2.14 14.45 -16.42
N THR A 213 -2.36 15.74 -16.21
CA THR A 213 -1.96 16.82 -17.13
C THR A 213 -0.65 17.47 -16.72
N ALA A 214 -0.38 17.52 -15.42
CA ALA A 214 0.87 17.98 -14.83
C ALA A 214 1.13 17.23 -13.53
N SER A 215 2.39 16.89 -13.26
CA SER A 215 2.83 16.33 -11.99
C SER A 215 4.21 16.86 -11.67
N ARG A 216 4.40 17.27 -10.42
CA ARG A 216 5.67 17.72 -9.86
C ARG A 216 5.94 16.92 -8.59
N THR A 217 7.17 16.45 -8.43
CA THR A 217 7.60 15.64 -7.30
C THR A 217 9.02 16.06 -6.93
N SER A 218 9.29 16.25 -5.64
CA SER A 218 10.65 16.45 -5.13
C SER A 218 11.35 15.08 -4.94
N GLY A 219 12.61 14.92 -5.35
CA GLY A 219 13.34 13.66 -5.21
C GLY A 219 13.04 12.65 -6.32
N ILE A 220 12.15 11.70 -6.03
CA ILE A 220 11.95 10.50 -6.85
C ILE A 220 11.08 10.81 -8.08
N LYS A 221 11.71 10.84 -9.26
CA LYS A 221 11.02 11.00 -10.56
C LYS A 221 10.70 9.64 -11.17
N ASN A 222 9.68 8.95 -10.66
CA ASN A 222 9.22 7.66 -11.21
C ASN A 222 7.77 7.75 -11.70
N ARG A 223 7.53 7.40 -12.97
CA ARG A 223 6.21 7.46 -13.62
C ARG A 223 5.17 6.55 -12.96
N SER A 224 5.57 5.35 -12.54
CA SER A 224 4.70 4.39 -11.84
C SER A 224 4.29 4.97 -10.49
N VAL A 225 5.23 5.51 -9.73
CA VAL A 225 4.96 6.16 -8.44
C VAL A 225 3.98 7.31 -8.62
N THR A 226 4.20 8.21 -9.59
CA THR A 226 3.24 9.29 -9.92
C THR A 226 1.83 8.76 -10.23
N GLN A 227 1.71 7.64 -10.93
CA GLN A 227 0.42 7.03 -11.22
C GLN A 227 -0.29 6.57 -9.94
N PHE A 228 0.43 5.97 -8.99
CA PHE A 228 -0.11 5.51 -7.70
C PHE A 228 -0.50 6.66 -6.77
N LEU A 229 0.16 7.82 -6.91
CA LEU A 229 -0.18 9.04 -6.17
C LEU A 229 -1.38 9.81 -6.78
N GLY A 230 -1.97 9.31 -7.88
CA GLY A 230 -3.17 9.86 -8.51
C GLY A 230 -4.44 9.77 -7.66
N THR A 231 -5.50 10.46 -8.09
CA THR A 231 -6.73 10.64 -7.29
C THR A 231 -7.65 9.43 -7.35
N MET A 232 -7.69 8.72 -8.47
CA MET A 232 -8.52 7.54 -8.67
C MET A 232 -8.19 6.39 -7.70
N TYR A 233 -6.95 6.28 -7.24
CA TYR A 233 -6.55 5.24 -6.29
C TYR A 233 -6.93 5.52 -4.84
N GLN A 234 -7.46 6.70 -4.55
CA GLN A 234 -7.75 7.13 -3.18
C GLN A 234 -9.17 7.71 -3.05
N ASN A 235 -10.07 7.41 -3.99
CA ASN A 235 -11.45 7.87 -3.94
C ASN A 235 -12.18 7.17 -2.78
N VAL A 236 -12.27 7.84 -1.64
CA VAL A 236 -13.06 7.40 -0.48
C VAL A 236 -14.48 7.95 -0.62
N ASN A 237 -15.48 7.08 -0.51
CA ASN A 237 -16.88 7.49 -0.50
C ASN A 237 -17.49 7.26 0.89
N VAL A 238 -17.81 8.33 1.61
CA VAL A 238 -18.48 8.24 2.93
C VAL A 238 -19.84 7.55 2.85
N TYR A 239 -20.49 7.58 1.68
CA TYR A 239 -21.75 6.89 1.42
C TYR A 239 -21.57 5.39 1.09
N ASP A 240 -20.39 4.81 1.25
CA ASP A 240 -20.27 3.35 1.25
C ASP A 240 -20.55 2.80 2.66
N ASN A 241 -20.89 1.51 2.77
CA ASN A 241 -21.08 0.87 4.10
C ASN A 241 -19.75 0.59 4.80
N PHE A 242 -18.68 0.43 4.02
CA PHE A 242 -17.34 0.19 4.51
C PHE A 242 -16.35 1.09 3.77
N ILE A 243 -15.56 1.85 4.54
CA ILE A 243 -14.57 2.78 4.03
C ILE A 243 -13.21 2.09 4.07
N PRO A 244 -12.51 1.94 2.92
CA PRO A 244 -11.16 1.38 2.90
C PRO A 244 -10.17 2.39 3.52
N VAL A 245 -9.39 1.93 4.48
CA VAL A 245 -8.27 2.66 5.09
C VAL A 245 -7.07 1.73 5.03
N PHE A 246 -6.12 2.03 4.14
CA PHE A 246 -5.02 1.13 3.77
C PHE A 246 -5.55 -0.24 3.31
N THR A 247 -5.12 -1.32 3.96
CA THR A 247 -5.53 -2.71 3.67
C THR A 247 -6.83 -3.12 4.39
N LEU A 248 -7.31 -2.31 5.33
CA LEU A 248 -8.48 -2.62 6.15
C LEU A 248 -9.72 -1.88 5.66
N LYS A 249 -10.89 -2.43 6.01
CA LYS A 249 -12.19 -1.81 5.76
C LYS A 249 -12.84 -1.46 7.09
N PHE A 250 -13.13 -0.18 7.27
CA PHE A 250 -13.75 0.38 8.48
C PHE A 250 -15.25 0.56 8.26
N VAL A 251 -16.06 0.34 9.29
CA VAL A 251 -17.51 0.53 9.19
C VAL A 251 -17.81 2.02 9.02
N SER A 252 -18.54 2.43 7.98
CA SER A 252 -18.92 3.84 7.81
C SER A 252 -19.85 4.29 8.95
N PRO A 253 -19.72 5.51 9.49
CA PRO A 253 -20.64 6.06 10.49
C PRO A 253 -22.06 6.27 9.94
N ILE A 254 -22.26 6.15 8.62
CA ILE A 254 -23.59 6.15 7.97
C ILE A 254 -23.85 4.83 7.23
N SER A 255 -23.21 3.75 7.66
CA SER A 255 -23.50 2.38 7.22
C SER A 255 -24.92 1.94 7.58
N ASP A 256 -25.50 1.03 6.80
CA ASP A 256 -26.82 0.44 7.09
C ASP A 256 -26.85 -0.25 8.46
N ILE A 257 -25.68 -0.75 8.92
CA ILE A 257 -25.48 -1.40 10.22
C ILE A 257 -24.82 -0.49 11.26
N ALA A 258 -24.70 0.81 11.01
CA ALA A 258 -23.89 1.72 11.83
C ALA A 258 -24.37 1.80 13.30
N THR A 259 -25.67 1.60 13.55
CA THR A 259 -26.23 1.56 14.91
C THR A 259 -25.73 0.38 15.77
N LEU A 260 -25.14 -0.66 15.18
CA LEU A 260 -24.51 -1.75 15.92
C LEU A 260 -23.12 -1.37 16.45
N TYR A 261 -22.44 -0.42 15.77
CA TYR A 261 -21.05 -0.04 16.02
C TYR A 261 -20.92 1.30 16.72
N TYR A 262 -21.84 2.25 16.48
CA TYR A 262 -21.69 3.63 16.92
C TYR A 262 -22.79 4.09 17.90
N ARG A 263 -22.42 5.02 18.77
CA ARG A 263 -23.35 5.90 19.50
C ARG A 263 -23.36 7.26 18.84
N TYR A 264 -24.53 7.91 18.80
CA TYR A 264 -24.71 9.20 18.15
C TYR A 264 -25.32 10.22 19.10
N LYS A 265 -24.89 11.48 18.96
CA LYS A 265 -25.48 12.61 19.68
C LYS A 265 -25.67 13.80 18.73
N LEU A 266 -26.87 14.36 18.74
CA LEU A 266 -27.18 15.62 18.08
C LEU A 266 -26.61 16.74 18.96
N VAL A 267 -25.71 17.53 18.41
CA VAL A 267 -24.95 18.55 19.12
C VAL A 267 -25.57 19.92 18.92
N ASP A 268 -25.81 20.29 17.65
CA ASP A 268 -26.31 21.61 17.30
C ASP A 268 -27.07 21.61 15.96
N THR A 269 -27.68 22.73 15.61
CA THR A 269 -28.30 23.01 14.31
C THR A 269 -27.95 24.42 13.87
N GLN A 270 -27.26 24.57 12.74
CA GLN A 270 -26.76 25.86 12.27
C GLN A 270 -26.96 26.03 10.76
N TYR A 271 -26.79 27.25 10.25
CA TYR A 271 -26.79 27.51 8.81
C TYR A 271 -25.36 27.53 8.27
N ILE A 272 -25.07 26.71 7.26
CA ILE A 272 -23.79 26.66 6.54
C ILE A 272 -24.08 26.81 5.05
N ASP A 273 -23.40 27.73 4.35
CA ASP A 273 -23.66 28.02 2.93
C ASP A 273 -25.17 28.25 2.64
N ASN A 274 -25.86 28.97 3.53
CA ASN A 274 -27.31 29.25 3.47
C ASN A 274 -28.24 28.03 3.58
N HIS A 275 -27.72 26.87 4.00
CA HIS A 275 -28.49 25.66 4.26
C HIS A 275 -28.51 25.34 5.76
N ARG A 276 -29.67 24.96 6.29
CA ARG A 276 -29.77 24.52 7.69
C ARG A 276 -29.21 23.10 7.80
N CYS A 277 -28.23 22.93 8.68
CA CYS A 277 -27.48 21.70 8.88
C CYS A 277 -27.53 21.24 10.34
N PHE A 278 -27.73 19.94 10.57
CA PHE A 278 -27.59 19.32 11.88
C PHE A 278 -26.15 18.88 12.11
N HIS A 279 -25.62 19.15 13.30
CA HIS A 279 -24.30 18.68 13.73
C HIS A 279 -24.44 17.42 14.57
N ILE A 280 -23.90 16.30 14.11
CA ILE A 280 -24.00 15.02 14.79
C ILE A 280 -22.60 14.49 15.07
N THR A 281 -22.35 14.11 16.33
CA THR A 281 -21.13 13.41 16.74
C THR A 281 -21.39 11.91 16.84
N PHE A 282 -20.36 11.11 16.57
CA PHE A 282 -20.40 9.65 16.68
C PHE A 282 -19.15 9.08 17.35
N GLU A 283 -19.34 8.03 18.13
CA GLU A 283 -18.26 7.29 18.82
C GLU A 283 -18.46 5.77 18.73
N PRO A 284 -17.37 4.97 18.64
CA PRO A 284 -17.43 3.52 18.71
C PRO A 284 -18.04 3.04 20.04
N LYS A 285 -18.91 2.02 19.98
CA LYS A 285 -19.46 1.35 21.16
C LYS A 285 -18.43 0.48 21.85
N ARG A 286 -17.46 -0.05 21.10
CA ARG A 286 -16.46 -1.01 21.56
C ARG A 286 -15.08 -0.56 21.08
N LYS A 287 -14.06 -0.78 21.92
CA LYS A 287 -12.67 -0.45 21.58
C LYS A 287 -12.01 -1.61 20.82
N GLY A 288 -11.24 -1.31 19.79
CA GLY A 288 -10.47 -2.30 19.01
C GLY A 288 -11.21 -2.88 17.81
N GLU A 289 -12.43 -2.42 17.52
CA GLU A 289 -13.11 -2.66 16.24
C GLU A 289 -12.61 -1.65 15.19
N ASN A 290 -12.73 -1.98 13.89
CA ASN A 290 -12.33 -1.09 12.79
C ASN A 290 -13.39 -0.01 12.56
N ASP A 291 -13.40 0.94 13.49
CA ASP A 291 -14.43 1.95 13.65
C ASP A 291 -13.82 3.36 13.62
N PHE A 292 -14.64 4.36 13.32
CA PHE A 292 -14.26 5.77 13.39
C PHE A 292 -14.88 6.48 14.60
N PHE A 293 -14.24 7.54 15.07
CA PHE A 293 -14.90 8.53 15.91
C PHE A 293 -14.81 9.89 15.23
N GLY A 294 -15.77 10.78 15.50
CA GLY A 294 -15.79 12.08 14.86
C GLY A 294 -17.17 12.73 14.83
N ASP A 295 -17.41 13.51 13.78
CA ASP A 295 -18.66 14.24 13.60
C ASP A 295 -18.97 14.45 12.12
N PHE A 296 -20.23 14.76 11.83
CA PHE A 296 -20.65 15.20 10.52
C PHE A 296 -21.75 16.26 10.59
N TRP A 297 -21.81 17.04 9.52
CA TRP A 297 -22.85 18.01 9.24
C TRP A 297 -23.76 17.46 8.15
N VAL A 298 -25.06 17.50 8.39
CA VAL A 298 -26.07 16.98 7.46
C VAL A 298 -27.12 18.05 7.17
N ALA A 299 -27.40 18.30 5.89
CA ALA A 299 -28.45 19.23 5.46
C ALA A 299 -29.84 18.73 5.89
N ASP A 300 -30.68 19.60 6.41
CA ASP A 300 -31.97 19.25 7.03
C ASP A 300 -33.03 18.75 6.03
N THR A 301 -32.97 19.24 4.80
CA THR A 301 -33.93 18.99 3.71
C THR A 301 -33.55 17.75 2.90
N SER A 302 -32.32 17.69 2.38
CA SER A 302 -31.85 16.59 1.53
C SER A 302 -31.25 15.41 2.32
N PHE A 303 -30.95 15.58 3.61
CA PHE A 303 -30.16 14.63 4.41
C PHE A 303 -28.80 14.27 3.79
N ALA A 304 -28.25 15.17 2.96
CA ALA A 304 -26.93 15.03 2.37
C ALA A 304 -25.86 15.45 3.38
N ILE A 305 -24.74 14.71 3.37
CA ILE A 305 -23.56 15.07 4.15
C ILE A 305 -22.92 16.32 3.53
N GLN A 306 -22.76 17.36 4.35
CA GLN A 306 -22.04 18.58 3.99
C GLN A 306 -20.56 18.48 4.37
N LYS A 307 -20.26 17.95 5.56
CA LYS A 307 -18.89 17.71 6.03
C LYS A 307 -18.86 16.47 6.90
N MET A 308 -17.83 15.66 6.74
CA MET A 308 -17.59 14.46 7.53
C MET A 308 -16.17 14.48 8.04
N ASN A 309 -16.00 14.45 9.36
CA ASN A 309 -14.72 14.32 10.03
C ASN A 309 -14.66 12.94 10.66
N MET A 310 -13.72 12.11 10.22
CA MET A 310 -13.51 10.77 10.75
C MET A 310 -12.08 10.64 11.22
N GLN A 311 -11.90 10.12 12.43
CA GLN A 311 -10.60 9.75 12.98
C GLN A 311 -10.63 8.29 13.39
N VAL A 312 -9.51 7.61 13.20
CA VAL A 312 -9.35 6.23 13.66
C VAL A 312 -8.80 6.27 15.08
N ALA A 313 -9.41 5.50 16.00
CA ALA A 313 -8.92 5.38 17.36
C ALA A 313 -7.50 4.79 17.38
N ASN A 314 -6.64 5.29 18.27
CA ASN A 314 -5.26 4.80 18.41
C ASN A 314 -5.19 3.28 18.69
N GLU A 315 -6.28 2.71 19.22
CA GLU A 315 -6.43 1.28 19.50
C GLU A 315 -6.82 0.42 18.29
N ALA A 316 -7.05 1.00 17.11
CA ALA A 316 -7.32 0.24 15.89
C ALA A 316 -6.07 -0.49 15.39
N ASP A 317 -6.27 -1.66 14.79
CA ASP A 317 -5.19 -2.58 14.36
C ASP A 317 -4.59 -2.20 12.99
N ILE A 318 -4.21 -0.93 12.81
CA ILE A 318 -3.46 -0.49 11.62
C ILE A 318 -1.96 -0.55 11.95
N ASP A 319 -1.18 -1.21 11.10
CA ASP A 319 0.27 -1.33 11.31
C ASP A 319 0.97 -0.02 11.12
N TRP A 320 1.90 0.24 12.02
CA TRP A 320 2.75 1.43 12.05
C TRP A 320 2.00 2.76 12.12
N VAL A 321 0.66 2.78 12.02
CA VAL A 321 -0.15 3.99 12.02
C VAL A 321 -0.66 4.26 13.43
N HIS A 322 -0.37 5.47 13.91
CA HIS A 322 -0.83 5.97 15.21
C HIS A 322 -2.08 6.81 15.10
N ARG A 323 -2.20 7.59 14.02
CA ARG A 323 -3.31 8.52 13.82
C ARG A 323 -3.71 8.49 12.35
N VAL A 324 -4.99 8.26 12.09
CA VAL A 324 -5.59 8.51 10.77
C VAL A 324 -6.69 9.52 10.96
N SER A 325 -6.70 10.54 10.10
CA SER A 325 -7.82 11.46 9.97
C SER A 325 -8.22 11.57 8.52
N LEU A 326 -9.53 11.56 8.28
CA LEU A 326 -10.16 11.77 7.00
C LEU A 326 -11.21 12.87 7.15
N VAL A 327 -11.10 13.91 6.32
CA VAL A 327 -12.05 15.03 6.28
C VAL A 327 -12.55 15.16 4.86
N GLN A 328 -13.87 15.09 4.68
CA GLN A 328 -14.52 15.32 3.39
C GLN A 328 -15.51 16.47 3.48
N GLU A 329 -15.45 17.39 2.52
CA GLU A 329 -16.34 18.54 2.41
C GLU A 329 -17.08 18.52 1.07
N PHE A 330 -18.40 18.64 1.15
CA PHE A 330 -19.32 18.62 0.03
C PHE A 330 -19.96 20.00 -0.10
N LYS A 331 -20.19 20.42 -1.35
CA LYS A 331 -20.96 21.63 -1.66
C LYS A 331 -22.14 21.31 -2.56
N PRO A 332 -23.22 22.10 -2.49
CA PRO A 332 -24.35 21.94 -3.40
C PRO A 332 -23.93 22.28 -4.83
N LEU A 333 -24.29 21.41 -5.77
CA LEU A 333 -24.18 21.56 -7.21
C LEU A 333 -25.60 21.72 -7.77
N GLY A 334 -26.08 22.96 -7.84
CA GLY A 334 -27.49 23.27 -8.06
C GLY A 334 -28.33 23.02 -6.80
N ASP A 335 -29.58 22.60 -6.96
CA ASP A 335 -30.55 22.59 -5.85
C ASP A 335 -30.56 21.31 -4.99
N THR A 336 -30.16 20.15 -5.54
CA THR A 336 -30.39 18.85 -4.86
C THR A 336 -29.17 17.94 -4.77
N LEU A 337 -28.10 18.21 -5.53
CA LEU A 337 -26.94 17.33 -5.57
C LEU A 337 -25.80 17.92 -4.74
N TRP A 338 -25.28 17.17 -3.79
CA TRP A 338 -24.08 17.52 -3.06
C TRP A 338 -22.89 16.76 -3.65
N PHE A 339 -21.80 17.46 -3.96
CA PHE A 339 -20.63 16.86 -4.57
C PHE A 339 -19.37 17.18 -3.76
N LEU A 340 -18.45 16.21 -3.70
CA LEU A 340 -17.18 16.32 -2.96
C LEU A 340 -16.33 17.44 -3.60
N THR A 341 -15.90 18.40 -2.79
CA THR A 341 -15.08 19.55 -3.24
C THR A 341 -13.69 19.55 -2.61
N LYS A 342 -13.55 18.99 -1.41
CA LYS A 342 -12.28 18.88 -0.71
C LYS A 342 -12.23 17.57 0.07
N ASP A 343 -11.08 16.91 -0.02
CA ASP A 343 -10.75 15.73 0.77
C ASP A 343 -9.37 15.95 1.41
N LYS A 344 -9.25 15.65 2.70
CA LYS A 344 -7.98 15.68 3.42
C LYS A 344 -7.79 14.39 4.19
N PHE A 345 -6.69 13.73 3.89
CA PHE A 345 -6.28 12.49 4.53
C PHE A 345 -4.93 12.68 5.21
N ILE A 346 -4.87 12.43 6.51
CA ILE A 346 -3.65 12.53 7.31
C ILE A 346 -3.41 11.17 7.94
N ALA A 347 -2.21 10.64 7.79
CA ALA A 347 -1.78 9.41 8.43
C ALA A 347 -0.41 9.59 9.08
N ASP A 348 -0.33 9.29 10.36
CA ASP A 348 0.88 9.33 11.16
C ASP A 348 1.42 7.91 11.34
N PHE A 349 2.58 7.65 10.75
CA PHE A 349 3.27 6.37 10.77
C PHE A 349 4.47 6.42 11.72
N THR A 350 4.42 5.75 12.87
CA THR A 350 5.61 5.52 13.70
C THR A 350 5.89 4.02 13.83
N PRO A 351 6.91 3.49 13.11
CA PRO A 351 7.12 2.04 13.03
C PRO A 351 7.61 1.40 14.34
N ILE A 352 8.21 2.16 15.27
CA ILE A 352 8.82 1.61 16.51
C ILE A 352 8.61 2.55 17.72
N GLY A 353 7.44 2.47 18.35
CA GLY A 353 7.14 3.15 19.62
C GLY A 353 7.03 4.68 19.52
N GLN A 354 6.16 5.26 20.36
CA GLN A 354 5.71 6.67 20.29
C GLN A 354 6.80 7.76 20.46
N LYS A 355 8.07 7.40 20.71
CA LYS A 355 9.18 8.34 20.98
C LYS A 355 10.32 8.28 19.95
N ARG A 356 10.13 7.53 18.85
CA ARG A 356 11.09 7.44 17.75
C ARG A 356 10.57 8.25 16.57
N THR A 357 11.49 8.59 15.67
CA THR A 357 11.16 9.30 14.42
C THR A 357 10.11 8.51 13.64
N GLY A 358 8.99 9.17 13.37
CA GLY A 358 7.91 8.70 12.52
C GLY A 358 7.79 9.54 11.26
N LEU A 359 6.74 9.27 10.49
CA LEU A 359 6.42 9.85 9.21
C LEU A 359 4.96 10.28 9.22
N ILE A 360 4.65 11.54 8.96
CA ILE A 360 3.27 12.00 8.79
C ILE A 360 3.03 12.26 7.31
N GLY A 361 2.15 11.47 6.70
CA GLY A 361 1.65 11.72 5.36
C GLY A 361 0.43 12.63 5.43
N ARG A 362 0.46 13.76 4.73
CA ARG A 362 -0.65 14.70 4.59
C ARG A 362 -1.04 14.81 3.13
N LYS A 363 -2.24 14.36 2.81
CA LYS A 363 -2.82 14.53 1.49
C LYS A 363 -3.98 15.51 1.55
N THR A 364 -4.00 16.46 0.62
CA THR A 364 -5.14 17.34 0.38
C THR A 364 -5.51 17.30 -1.09
N THR A 365 -6.78 17.03 -1.38
CA THR A 365 -7.33 16.95 -2.74
C THR A 365 -8.45 17.95 -2.89
N TYR A 366 -8.43 18.72 -3.98
CA TYR A 366 -9.47 19.66 -4.35
C TYR A 366 -10.11 19.26 -5.66
N TYR A 367 -11.44 19.29 -5.70
CA TYR A 367 -12.26 18.95 -6.85
C TYR A 367 -12.99 20.20 -7.34
N TYR A 368 -12.84 20.54 -8.61
CA TYR A 368 -13.39 21.77 -9.18
C TYR A 368 -13.76 21.58 -10.66
N ASP A 369 -14.45 22.56 -11.24
CA ASP A 369 -15.04 22.48 -12.58
C ASP A 369 -15.91 21.22 -12.75
N ILE A 370 -16.74 20.92 -11.73
CA ILE A 370 -17.59 19.73 -11.69
C ILE A 370 -18.73 19.90 -12.70
N ALA A 371 -18.85 18.94 -13.61
CA ALA A 371 -19.95 18.87 -14.57
C ALA A 371 -20.56 17.47 -14.54
N VAL A 372 -21.88 17.41 -14.39
CA VAL A 372 -22.66 16.16 -14.33
C VAL A 372 -23.51 16.01 -15.58
N ASN A 373 -23.76 14.77 -15.99
CA ASN A 373 -24.58 14.43 -17.16
C ASN A 373 -24.10 15.08 -18.48
N ASP A 374 -22.79 15.37 -18.57
CA ASP A 374 -22.15 15.99 -19.74
C ASP A 374 -21.69 14.90 -20.74
N THR A 375 -21.98 15.08 -22.03
CA THR A 375 -21.56 14.15 -23.09
C THR A 375 -20.04 14.07 -23.25
N SER A 376 -19.33 15.17 -23.00
CA SER A 376 -17.86 15.19 -22.98
C SER A 376 -17.27 14.33 -21.87
N ALA A 377 -18.03 14.04 -20.80
CA ALA A 377 -17.61 13.08 -19.77
C ALA A 377 -17.57 11.63 -20.30
N THR A 378 -18.30 11.34 -21.38
CA THR A 378 -18.37 10.00 -21.99
C THR A 378 -17.48 9.85 -23.23
N ASN A 379 -17.25 10.93 -23.99
CA ASN A 379 -16.47 10.90 -25.24
C ASN A 379 -15.03 10.41 -25.05
N VAL A 380 -14.40 10.72 -23.90
CA VAL A 380 -13.03 10.29 -23.56
C VAL A 380 -12.87 8.77 -23.61
N PHE A 381 -13.93 8.01 -23.30
CA PHE A 381 -13.89 6.54 -23.33
C PHE A 381 -13.90 5.96 -24.75
N GLY A 382 -14.23 6.76 -25.77
CA GLY A 382 -14.19 6.35 -27.18
C GLY A 382 -12.78 6.44 -27.80
N GLU A 383 -11.92 7.30 -27.25
CA GLU A 383 -10.60 7.63 -27.81
C GLU A 383 -9.59 6.48 -27.70
N LYS A 384 -9.07 6.02 -28.85
CA LYS A 384 -8.09 4.91 -28.91
C LYS A 384 -6.87 5.12 -28.01
N ARG A 385 -6.36 6.36 -27.91
CA ARG A 385 -5.20 6.73 -27.07
C ARG A 385 -5.43 6.53 -25.57
N TYR A 386 -6.68 6.40 -25.13
CA TYR A 386 -7.06 6.32 -23.72
C TYR A 386 -7.73 5.01 -23.32
N ARG A 387 -7.94 4.07 -24.25
CA ARG A 387 -8.58 2.77 -23.96
C ARG A 387 -7.80 1.86 -23.00
N ALA A 388 -6.50 2.17 -22.84
CA ALA A 388 -5.51 1.31 -22.22
C ALA A 388 -5.59 1.19 -20.70
N ASN A 389 -5.56 2.34 -20.03
CA ASN A 389 -5.35 2.44 -18.59
C ASN A 389 -6.43 3.34 -18.01
N ASN A 390 -6.91 3.06 -16.80
CA ASN A 390 -7.83 4.00 -16.14
C ASN A 390 -7.10 5.30 -15.72
N ILE A 391 -5.77 5.28 -15.58
CA ILE A 391 -4.96 6.49 -15.35
C ILE A 391 -4.00 6.67 -16.52
N TYR A 392 -3.97 7.86 -17.12
CA TYR A 392 -3.09 8.19 -18.24
C TYR A 392 -2.31 9.47 -17.95
N ILE A 393 -0.99 9.39 -18.03
CA ILE A 393 -0.10 10.54 -17.87
C ILE A 393 0.19 11.14 -19.25
N LEU A 394 -0.14 12.43 -19.46
CA LEU A 394 0.17 13.11 -20.72
C LEU A 394 1.69 13.16 -20.97
N PRO A 395 2.13 13.08 -22.24
CA PRO A 395 3.53 13.37 -22.58
C PRO A 395 3.93 14.76 -22.02
N LYS A 396 5.10 14.86 -21.38
CA LYS A 396 5.60 16.08 -20.70
C LYS A 396 4.77 16.54 -19.49
N ALA A 397 3.90 15.71 -18.92
CA ALA A 397 3.22 16.05 -17.67
C ALA A 397 4.22 16.23 -16.50
N LEU A 398 5.36 15.54 -16.54
CA LEU A 398 6.44 15.63 -15.55
C LEU A 398 7.42 16.79 -15.82
N ASP A 399 7.36 17.40 -17.01
CA ASP A 399 8.34 18.37 -17.50
C ASP A 399 7.72 19.78 -17.60
N LYS A 400 6.95 20.17 -16.58
CA LYS A 400 6.31 21.50 -16.53
C LYS A 400 7.22 22.51 -15.84
N PRO A 401 7.40 23.72 -16.40
CA PRO A 401 8.24 24.76 -15.78
C PRO A 401 7.62 25.30 -14.50
N ASP A 402 8.43 25.90 -13.62
CA ASP A 402 7.97 26.43 -12.33
C ASP A 402 6.86 27.46 -12.44
N GLY A 403 6.93 28.35 -13.45
CA GLY A 403 5.92 29.39 -13.69
C GLY A 403 4.52 28.83 -13.98
N PHE A 404 4.41 27.60 -14.50
CA PHE A 404 3.12 26.94 -14.74
C PHE A 404 2.36 26.70 -13.42
N TRP A 405 3.08 26.29 -12.38
CA TRP A 405 2.49 25.97 -11.07
C TRP A 405 2.05 27.19 -10.28
N ILE A 406 2.53 28.40 -10.62
CA ILE A 406 2.09 29.63 -9.97
C ILE A 406 0.64 29.97 -10.34
N THR A 407 0.24 29.67 -11.58
CA THR A 407 -1.08 30.06 -12.13
C THR A 407 -2.12 28.94 -12.10
N HIS A 408 -1.71 27.67 -12.02
CA HIS A 408 -2.60 26.50 -12.09
C HIS A 408 -2.81 25.79 -10.74
N ARG A 409 -2.20 26.28 -9.66
CA ARG A 409 -2.33 25.68 -8.32
C ARG A 409 -3.63 26.12 -7.65
N TYR A 410 -4.32 25.16 -7.04
CA TYR A 410 -5.51 25.42 -6.24
C TYR A 410 -5.10 25.75 -4.79
N GLY A 411 -4.93 27.04 -4.51
CA GLY A 411 -4.47 27.58 -3.21
C GLY A 411 -2.95 27.80 -3.11
N PRO A 412 -2.48 28.75 -2.30
CA PRO A 412 -1.05 28.98 -2.13
C PRO A 412 -0.38 27.83 -1.36
N LEU A 413 0.88 27.54 -1.68
CA LEU A 413 1.69 26.66 -0.84
C LEU A 413 1.96 27.32 0.52
N SER A 414 1.97 26.51 1.56
CA SER A 414 2.42 26.92 2.89
C SER A 414 3.89 27.37 2.85
N LYS A 415 4.33 28.07 3.90
CA LYS A 415 5.74 28.49 4.02
C LYS A 415 6.68 27.28 3.99
N ASN A 416 6.29 26.17 4.62
CA ASN A 416 7.11 24.96 4.69
C ASN A 416 7.12 24.22 3.36
N GLU A 417 5.97 24.12 2.69
CA GLU A 417 5.86 23.47 1.38
C GLU A 417 6.76 24.14 0.34
N LYS A 418 6.89 25.47 0.37
CA LYS A 418 7.85 26.21 -0.48
C LYS A 418 9.29 25.90 -0.11
N ALA A 419 9.59 25.75 1.18
CA ALA A 419 10.93 25.43 1.66
C ALA A 419 11.39 24.02 1.26
N ILE A 420 10.46 23.04 1.14
CA ILE A 420 10.75 21.68 0.68
C ILE A 420 11.44 21.69 -0.68
N TYR A 421 10.89 22.41 -1.66
CA TYR A 421 11.46 22.42 -3.01
C TYR A 421 12.88 22.97 -3.01
N SER A 422 13.11 24.10 -2.35
CA SER A 422 14.47 24.69 -2.25
C SER A 422 15.45 23.78 -1.51
N MET A 423 14.99 23.11 -0.46
CA MET A 423 15.79 22.18 0.34
C MET A 423 16.17 20.94 -0.46
N MET A 424 15.20 20.32 -1.14
CA MET A 424 15.42 19.12 -1.94
C MET A 424 16.30 19.41 -3.15
N ASP A 425 16.10 20.55 -3.83
CA ASP A 425 16.97 20.98 -4.93
C ASP A 425 18.43 21.18 -4.47
N THR A 426 18.62 21.60 -3.22
CA THR A 426 19.96 21.73 -2.62
C THR A 426 20.53 20.36 -2.29
N LEU A 427 19.75 19.49 -1.64
CA LEU A 427 20.16 18.11 -1.28
C LEU A 427 20.54 17.29 -2.52
N GLU A 428 19.70 17.27 -3.56
CA GLU A 428 19.94 16.51 -4.79
C GLU A 428 21.25 16.89 -5.49
N LYS A 429 21.67 18.16 -5.37
CA LYS A 429 22.93 18.67 -5.96
C LYS A 429 24.17 18.38 -5.10
N MET A 430 24.01 17.95 -3.85
CA MET A 430 25.14 17.68 -2.97
C MET A 430 25.78 16.31 -3.28
N PRO A 431 27.10 16.25 -3.54
CA PRO A 431 27.79 14.99 -3.82
C PRO A 431 27.67 13.95 -2.70
N LEU A 432 27.66 14.40 -1.44
CA LEU A 432 27.51 13.52 -0.29
C LEU A 432 26.11 12.88 -0.23
N TYR A 433 25.06 13.63 -0.56
CA TYR A 433 23.70 13.10 -0.62
C TYR A 433 23.59 12.02 -1.70
N GLN A 434 24.12 12.30 -2.89
CA GLN A 434 24.16 11.31 -3.98
C GLN A 434 24.92 10.05 -3.56
N THR A 435 26.04 10.20 -2.84
CA THR A 435 26.81 9.06 -2.32
C THR A 435 25.97 8.22 -1.35
N TYR A 436 25.27 8.84 -0.39
CA TYR A 436 24.44 8.11 0.58
C TYR A 436 23.21 7.49 -0.06
N SER A 437 22.54 8.21 -0.97
CA SER A 437 21.42 7.68 -1.77
C SER A 437 21.85 6.43 -2.55
N ASN A 438 23.01 6.47 -3.22
CA ASN A 438 23.54 5.33 -3.97
C ASN A 438 23.91 4.15 -3.06
N ILE A 439 24.36 4.40 -1.82
CA ILE A 439 24.63 3.33 -0.84
C ILE A 439 23.32 2.67 -0.37
N VAL A 440 22.30 3.48 -0.04
CA VAL A 440 20.99 2.97 0.38
C VAL A 440 20.32 2.20 -0.76
N GLU A 441 20.38 2.72 -1.99
CA GLU A 441 19.93 2.03 -3.19
C GLU A 441 20.65 0.70 -3.34
N PHE A 442 22.00 0.67 -3.30
CA PHE A 442 22.79 -0.55 -3.40
C PHE A 442 22.44 -1.61 -2.35
N ILE A 443 22.19 -1.20 -1.09
CA ILE A 443 21.80 -2.13 -0.01
C ILE A 443 20.38 -2.67 -0.23
N THR A 444 19.46 -1.85 -0.74
CA THR A 444 18.04 -2.22 -0.89
C THR A 444 17.75 -2.98 -2.18
N THR A 445 18.31 -2.57 -3.32
CA THR A 445 18.13 -3.23 -4.63
C THR A 445 19.12 -4.36 -4.84
N GLY A 446 20.22 -4.37 -4.09
CA GLY A 446 21.33 -5.30 -4.29
C GLY A 446 22.24 -4.96 -5.46
N THR A 447 21.80 -4.07 -6.34
CA THR A 447 22.47 -3.75 -7.60
C THR A 447 23.08 -2.36 -7.56
N LYS A 448 24.13 -2.15 -8.37
CA LYS A 448 24.76 -0.85 -8.54
C LYS A 448 24.97 -0.53 -10.00
N ASP A 449 24.35 0.55 -10.45
CA ASP A 449 24.59 1.10 -11.77
C ASP A 449 25.96 1.79 -11.82
N VAL A 450 26.82 1.31 -12.71
CA VAL A 450 28.12 1.88 -13.05
C VAL A 450 28.10 2.29 -14.52
N GLY A 451 27.39 3.39 -14.79
CA GLY A 451 27.22 3.92 -16.14
C GLY A 451 26.37 2.98 -17.02
N PRO A 452 26.91 2.42 -18.12
CA PRO A 452 26.16 1.52 -19.01
C PRO A 452 25.94 0.10 -18.45
N LEU A 453 26.62 -0.26 -17.35
CA LEU A 453 26.57 -1.59 -16.75
C LEU A 453 25.97 -1.56 -15.35
N GLU A 454 25.25 -2.61 -14.98
CA GLU A 454 24.68 -2.86 -13.65
C GLU A 454 25.46 -4.01 -13.00
N LEU A 455 25.91 -3.85 -11.75
CA LEU A 455 26.61 -4.89 -10.99
C LEU A 455 25.68 -5.47 -9.92
N GLY A 456 25.73 -6.80 -9.73
CA GLY A 456 25.00 -7.49 -8.67
C GLY A 456 23.77 -8.25 -9.18
N PRO A 457 22.93 -8.81 -8.29
CA PRO A 457 22.86 -8.47 -6.87
C PRO A 457 23.99 -8.98 -5.95
N TYR A 458 24.43 -8.18 -4.97
CA TYR A 458 25.58 -8.54 -4.10
C TYR A 458 25.34 -9.78 -3.22
N TRP A 459 24.09 -10.13 -2.90
CA TRP A 459 23.77 -11.30 -2.08
C TRP A 459 23.99 -12.64 -2.80
N TYR A 460 24.17 -12.63 -4.12
CA TYR A 460 24.58 -13.80 -4.89
C TYR A 460 26.09 -13.93 -5.03
N LEU A 461 26.86 -12.90 -4.65
CA LEU A 461 28.32 -12.86 -4.82
C LEU A 461 29.01 -14.05 -4.13
N PHE A 462 28.53 -14.41 -2.94
CA PHE A 462 29.04 -15.53 -2.16
C PHE A 462 27.91 -16.47 -1.76
N SER A 463 28.12 -17.77 -1.95
CA SER A 463 27.19 -18.81 -1.46
C SER A 463 27.95 -20.06 -1.06
N GLU A 464 27.30 -20.92 -0.27
CA GLU A 464 27.86 -22.21 0.13
C GLU A 464 26.80 -23.31 0.06
N ASN A 465 27.17 -24.46 -0.51
CA ASN A 465 26.32 -25.66 -0.49
C ASN A 465 27.16 -26.95 -0.41
N GLU A 466 26.52 -28.11 -0.19
CA GLU A 466 27.22 -29.38 0.05
C GLU A 466 28.06 -29.84 -1.14
N LEU A 467 27.64 -29.53 -2.37
CA LEU A 467 28.27 -29.97 -3.62
C LEU A 467 29.41 -29.02 -4.04
N GLU A 468 29.11 -27.73 -4.19
CA GLU A 468 30.03 -26.70 -4.67
C GLU A 468 30.95 -26.16 -3.56
N LYS A 469 30.67 -26.49 -2.28
CA LYS A 469 31.31 -25.85 -1.12
C LYS A 469 31.19 -24.33 -1.26
N PHE A 470 32.29 -23.60 -1.14
CA PHE A 470 32.31 -22.17 -1.42
C PHE A 470 32.10 -21.89 -2.90
N ARG A 471 31.19 -20.98 -3.24
CA ARG A 471 30.87 -20.54 -4.59
C ARG A 471 30.97 -19.02 -4.68
N LEU A 472 31.72 -18.56 -5.68
CA LEU A 472 31.84 -17.14 -6.04
C LEU A 472 31.09 -16.91 -7.34
N ARG A 473 30.17 -15.94 -7.39
CA ARG A 473 29.41 -15.58 -8.61
C ARG A 473 29.51 -14.08 -8.89
N LEU A 474 29.71 -13.72 -10.15
CA LEU A 474 29.65 -12.34 -10.61
C LEU A 474 28.46 -12.17 -11.55
N ASP A 475 27.60 -11.20 -11.26
CA ASP A 475 26.41 -10.87 -12.03
C ASP A 475 26.58 -9.48 -12.67
N LEU A 476 26.28 -9.38 -13.98
CA LEU A 476 26.40 -8.18 -14.79
C LEU A 476 25.16 -7.97 -15.65
N GLY A 477 24.56 -6.78 -15.54
CA GLY A 477 23.44 -6.32 -16.36
C GLY A 477 23.78 -5.08 -17.19
N THR A 478 22.84 -4.67 -18.04
CA THR A 478 22.92 -3.42 -18.82
C THR A 478 21.93 -2.40 -18.27
N THR A 479 22.27 -1.11 -18.35
CA THR A 479 21.39 -0.03 -17.86
C THR A 479 20.65 0.66 -19.02
N PRO A 480 19.60 1.46 -18.72
CA PRO A 480 18.90 2.24 -19.75
C PRO A 480 19.78 3.27 -20.47
N GLN A 481 20.96 3.58 -19.92
CA GLN A 481 21.96 4.43 -20.57
C GLN A 481 22.55 3.76 -21.82
N LEU A 482 22.72 2.43 -21.78
CA LEU A 482 23.19 1.66 -22.93
C LEU A 482 22.02 1.29 -23.84
N PHE A 483 20.96 0.72 -23.27
CA PHE A 483 19.80 0.25 -24.02
C PHE A 483 18.49 0.56 -23.32
N LYS A 484 17.70 1.49 -23.88
CA LYS A 484 16.41 1.88 -23.29
C LYS A 484 15.37 0.76 -23.22
N ASN A 485 15.41 -0.19 -24.16
CA ASN A 485 14.39 -1.23 -24.32
C ASN A 485 14.99 -2.65 -24.40
N ILE A 486 16.30 -2.82 -24.24
CA ILE A 486 16.96 -4.12 -24.23
C ILE A 486 17.65 -4.25 -22.88
N TYR A 487 17.49 -5.39 -22.22
CA TYR A 487 18.23 -5.75 -21.02
C TYR A 487 19.00 -7.03 -21.31
N LEU A 488 20.32 -6.89 -21.42
CA LEU A 488 21.24 -8.01 -21.43
C LEU A 488 21.75 -8.22 -20.01
N HIS A 489 21.70 -9.46 -19.56
CA HIS A 489 22.18 -9.88 -18.24
C HIS A 489 22.94 -11.20 -18.37
N GLY A 490 24.06 -11.32 -17.68
CA GLY A 490 24.79 -12.56 -17.59
C GLY A 490 25.49 -12.71 -16.25
N ASP A 491 25.69 -13.95 -15.85
CA ASP A 491 26.39 -14.31 -14.64
C ASP A 491 27.42 -15.41 -14.89
N LEU A 492 28.47 -15.40 -14.06
CA LEU A 492 29.51 -16.41 -14.08
C LEU A 492 29.88 -16.77 -12.64
N ALA A 493 29.73 -18.04 -12.31
CA ALA A 493 30.04 -18.62 -11.01
C ALA A 493 31.15 -19.67 -11.11
N TYR A 494 31.91 -19.78 -10.03
CA TYR A 494 32.89 -20.84 -9.84
C TYR A 494 32.67 -21.53 -8.48
N GLY A 495 32.39 -22.83 -8.51
CA GLY A 495 32.29 -23.68 -7.32
C GLY A 495 33.66 -24.26 -6.98
N PHE A 496 34.16 -24.02 -5.77
CA PHE A 496 35.48 -24.49 -5.35
C PHE A 496 35.50 -25.97 -4.96
N GLY A 497 34.34 -26.52 -4.57
CA GLY A 497 34.14 -27.92 -4.23
C GLY A 497 34.13 -28.84 -5.45
N ASP A 498 33.37 -28.48 -6.48
CA ASP A 498 33.26 -29.25 -7.72
C ASP A 498 34.22 -28.78 -8.83
N LYS A 499 34.88 -27.64 -8.63
CA LYS A 499 35.88 -27.02 -9.52
C LYS A 499 35.33 -26.70 -10.93
N LYS A 500 34.05 -26.39 -11.03
CA LYS A 500 33.37 -26.10 -12.30
C LYS A 500 32.92 -24.65 -12.39
N PHE A 501 33.05 -24.09 -13.59
CA PHE A 501 32.37 -22.85 -13.97
C PHE A 501 30.92 -23.14 -14.30
N LYS A 502 30.04 -22.23 -13.89
CA LYS A 502 28.60 -22.23 -14.13
C LYS A 502 28.16 -20.82 -14.47
N GLY A 503 27.02 -20.66 -15.12
CA GLY A 503 26.50 -19.32 -15.35
C GLY A 503 25.31 -19.27 -16.28
N SER A 504 24.80 -18.06 -16.47
CA SER A 504 23.69 -17.77 -17.38
C SER A 504 23.99 -16.56 -18.26
N LEU A 505 23.36 -16.53 -19.43
CA LEU A 505 23.30 -15.36 -20.30
C LEU A 505 21.86 -15.20 -20.76
N SER A 506 21.35 -13.97 -20.72
CA SER A 506 19.97 -13.66 -21.09
C SER A 506 19.84 -12.30 -21.77
N GLY A 507 18.81 -12.18 -22.60
CA GLY A 507 18.44 -10.95 -23.27
C GLY A 507 16.93 -10.78 -23.28
N LEU A 508 16.45 -9.67 -22.75
CA LEU A 508 15.06 -9.23 -22.79
C LEU A 508 14.93 -8.04 -23.73
N TRP A 509 14.10 -8.14 -24.75
CA TRP A 509 13.77 -7.04 -25.65
C TRP A 509 12.31 -6.61 -25.51
N LEU A 510 12.12 -5.41 -24.96
CA LEU A 510 10.81 -4.76 -24.83
C LEU A 510 10.39 -4.15 -26.17
N LEU A 511 9.55 -4.87 -26.90
CA LEU A 511 8.94 -4.40 -28.16
C LEU A 511 7.89 -3.32 -27.89
N ASN A 512 7.10 -3.46 -26.82
CA ASN A 512 6.17 -2.45 -26.34
C ASN A 512 6.06 -2.49 -24.81
N ARG A 513 5.92 -1.32 -24.18
CA ARG A 513 5.74 -1.20 -22.73
C ARG A 513 4.28 -1.28 -22.31
N HIS A 514 3.35 -0.72 -23.10
CA HIS A 514 1.92 -0.65 -22.78
C HIS A 514 1.02 -0.85 -24.03
N PRO A 515 0.27 -1.95 -24.15
CA PRO A 515 0.33 -3.14 -23.29
C PRO A 515 1.65 -3.87 -23.53
N ARG A 516 2.12 -4.63 -22.55
CA ARG A 516 3.48 -5.16 -22.56
C ARG A 516 3.64 -6.22 -23.64
N MET A 517 4.72 -6.10 -24.41
CA MET A 517 5.11 -7.08 -25.42
C MET A 517 6.62 -7.20 -25.43
N TYR A 518 7.15 -8.42 -25.30
CA TYR A 518 8.58 -8.65 -25.28
C TYR A 518 8.98 -9.98 -25.90
N LEU A 519 10.25 -10.03 -26.30
CA LEU A 519 10.98 -11.25 -26.61
C LEU A 519 12.02 -11.47 -25.53
N TYR A 520 12.20 -12.71 -25.09
CA TYR A 520 13.23 -13.09 -24.15
C TYR A 520 13.98 -14.31 -24.66
N GLY A 521 15.28 -14.35 -24.45
CA GLY A 521 16.09 -15.53 -24.71
C GLY A 521 17.14 -15.70 -23.62
N SER A 522 17.41 -16.95 -23.23
CA SER A 522 18.47 -17.27 -22.28
C SER A 522 19.13 -18.60 -22.55
N TYR A 523 20.36 -18.70 -22.07
CA TYR A 523 21.11 -19.92 -21.88
C TYR A 523 21.54 -20.01 -20.42
N THR A 524 21.35 -21.16 -19.79
CA THR A 524 21.72 -21.38 -18.38
C THR A 524 22.44 -22.72 -18.24
N HIS A 525 23.60 -22.70 -17.61
CA HIS A 525 24.36 -23.87 -17.18
C HIS A 525 24.64 -23.71 -15.68
N ASP A 526 23.73 -24.16 -14.82
CA ASP A 526 23.86 -23.99 -13.38
C ASP A 526 23.12 -25.09 -12.59
N LEU A 527 23.37 -25.16 -11.28
CA LEU A 527 22.64 -26.06 -10.39
C LEU A 527 21.26 -25.46 -10.08
N ASP A 528 20.22 -26.12 -10.57
CA ASP A 528 18.87 -25.94 -10.07
C ASP A 528 18.62 -26.90 -8.91
N VAL A 529 17.85 -26.43 -7.93
CA VAL A 529 17.37 -27.27 -6.83
C VAL A 529 16.00 -27.85 -7.18
N GLY A 530 15.39 -27.43 -8.30
CA GLY A 530 14.15 -27.91 -8.91
C GLY A 530 13.05 -26.86 -8.85
N ASN A 531 12.21 -26.76 -9.89
CA ASN A 531 10.98 -25.95 -10.00
C ASN A 531 10.74 -24.94 -8.86
N LEU A 532 11.52 -23.86 -8.84
CA LEU A 532 11.28 -22.72 -7.98
C LEU A 532 10.28 -21.82 -8.69
N ASN A 533 9.09 -21.65 -8.10
CA ASN A 533 8.21 -20.53 -8.48
C ASN A 533 8.99 -19.22 -8.26
N GLN A 534 8.73 -18.20 -9.09
CA GLN A 534 9.45 -16.91 -9.12
C GLN A 534 9.64 -16.22 -7.76
N ASP A 535 8.81 -16.53 -6.76
CA ASP A 535 8.82 -15.93 -5.42
C ASP A 535 9.47 -16.80 -4.32
N GLN A 536 9.96 -18.00 -4.65
CA GLN A 536 10.66 -18.82 -3.67
C GLN A 536 12.07 -18.28 -3.45
N LEU A 537 12.45 -18.08 -2.19
CA LEU A 537 13.83 -17.74 -1.82
C LEU A 537 14.76 -18.79 -2.41
N SER A 538 15.58 -18.38 -3.38
CA SER A 538 16.53 -19.28 -4.01
C SER A 538 17.44 -19.88 -2.93
N THR A 539 17.59 -21.19 -2.97
CA THR A 539 18.40 -21.96 -2.01
C THR A 539 19.90 -21.61 -2.07
N ASN A 540 20.30 -20.80 -3.05
CA ASN A 540 21.64 -20.25 -3.22
C ASN A 540 21.72 -18.82 -2.66
N ASN A 541 21.10 -18.59 -1.51
CA ASN A 541 21.15 -17.34 -0.77
C ASN A 541 21.78 -17.57 0.62
N ILE A 542 22.70 -16.68 1.01
CA ILE A 542 23.39 -16.68 2.32
C ILE A 542 22.47 -16.88 3.53
N PHE A 543 21.20 -16.46 3.45
CA PHE A 543 20.24 -16.59 4.54
C PHE A 543 19.62 -17.99 4.68
N THR A 544 19.60 -18.79 3.61
CA THR A 544 18.93 -20.11 3.60
C THR A 544 19.70 -21.17 4.40
N ILE A 545 21.02 -21.01 4.54
CA ILE A 545 21.88 -21.88 5.35
C ILE A 545 21.42 -21.90 6.81
N ALA A 546 21.08 -20.73 7.37
CA ALA A 546 20.73 -20.59 8.78
C ALA A 546 19.38 -21.21 9.15
N VAL A 547 18.47 -21.34 8.18
CA VAL A 547 17.07 -21.75 8.42
C VAL A 547 16.74 -23.12 7.84
N ARG A 548 17.71 -23.88 7.32
CA ARG A 548 17.48 -25.21 6.74
C ARG A 548 17.08 -26.26 7.80
N LYS A 549 16.16 -27.16 7.46
CA LYS A 549 15.83 -28.33 8.30
C LYS A 549 17.02 -29.28 8.42
N ARG A 550 17.36 -29.67 9.64
CA ARG A 550 18.48 -30.59 9.93
C ARG A 550 18.13 -32.02 9.49
N GLY A 551 19.12 -32.74 8.94
CA GLY A 551 18.97 -34.14 8.55
C GLY A 551 18.22 -34.39 7.24
N ILE A 552 17.93 -33.33 6.46
CA ILE A 552 17.33 -33.44 5.12
C ILE A 552 18.43 -33.23 4.07
N PRO A 553 18.80 -34.29 3.32
CA PRO A 553 19.86 -34.21 2.29
C PRO A 553 19.56 -33.14 1.24
N GLN A 554 20.61 -32.44 0.78
CA GLN A 554 20.52 -31.56 -0.37
C GLN A 554 20.30 -32.36 -1.66
N LYS A 555 19.45 -31.84 -2.55
CA LYS A 555 19.10 -32.45 -3.83
C LYS A 555 19.48 -31.45 -4.91
N PHE A 556 20.34 -31.86 -5.82
CA PHE A 556 20.88 -30.98 -6.86
C PHE A 556 20.60 -31.57 -8.23
N VAL A 557 20.29 -30.70 -9.19
CA VAL A 557 20.17 -31.04 -10.60
C VAL A 557 20.97 -30.01 -11.38
N MET A 558 22.02 -30.43 -12.09
CA MET A 558 22.64 -29.54 -13.08
C MET A 558 21.68 -29.39 -14.24
N ILE A 559 21.42 -28.16 -14.64
CA ILE A 559 20.56 -27.84 -15.77
C ILE A 559 21.38 -27.13 -16.84
N ASP A 560 21.28 -27.67 -18.06
CA ASP A 560 21.66 -27.01 -19.29
C ASP A 560 20.38 -26.63 -20.05
N GLU A 561 19.95 -25.37 -19.94
CA GLU A 561 18.70 -24.87 -20.53
C GLU A 561 18.96 -23.81 -21.59
N LYS A 562 18.31 -23.97 -22.74
CA LYS A 562 18.11 -22.93 -23.75
C LYS A 562 16.64 -22.54 -23.72
N ARG A 563 16.34 -21.26 -23.56
CA ARG A 563 14.97 -20.77 -23.44
C ARG A 563 14.73 -19.61 -24.39
N LEU A 564 13.57 -19.64 -25.05
CA LEU A 564 13.05 -18.55 -25.87
C LEU A 564 11.62 -18.27 -25.46
N GLU A 565 11.25 -16.99 -25.43
CA GLU A 565 9.92 -16.58 -25.05
C GLU A 565 9.40 -15.44 -25.89
N PHE A 566 8.09 -15.45 -26.07
CA PHE A 566 7.33 -14.32 -26.57
C PHE A 566 6.15 -14.07 -25.64
N TYR A 567 6.10 -12.86 -25.07
CA TYR A 567 5.00 -12.43 -24.22
C TYR A 567 4.24 -11.29 -24.87
N LYS A 568 2.91 -11.36 -24.79
CA LYS A 568 2.02 -10.30 -25.24
C LYS A 568 0.83 -10.15 -24.31
N GLU A 569 0.59 -8.92 -23.89
CA GLU A 569 -0.59 -8.54 -23.13
C GLU A 569 -1.52 -7.67 -23.98
N TRP A 570 -2.81 -7.70 -23.63
CA TRP A 570 -3.83 -6.82 -24.16
C TRP A 570 -4.49 -6.03 -23.03
N PHE A 571 -5.07 -4.88 -23.37
CA PHE A 571 -5.77 -4.02 -22.40
C PHE A 571 -6.98 -4.67 -21.72
N SER A 572 -7.42 -5.82 -22.20
CA SER A 572 -8.44 -6.62 -21.54
C SER A 572 -7.92 -7.33 -20.28
N GLY A 573 -6.64 -7.21 -19.91
CA GLY A 573 -6.03 -8.02 -18.85
C GLY A 573 -5.74 -9.46 -19.27
N PHE A 574 -6.01 -9.80 -20.54
CA PHE A 574 -5.57 -11.06 -21.13
C PHE A 574 -4.10 -10.96 -21.52
N SER A 575 -3.34 -12.01 -21.28
CA SER A 575 -1.96 -12.17 -21.72
C SER A 575 -1.72 -13.57 -22.25
N MET A 576 -0.76 -13.63 -23.18
CA MET A 576 -0.31 -14.85 -23.82
C MET A 576 1.21 -14.89 -23.70
N HIS A 577 1.73 -16.02 -23.25
CA HIS A 577 3.16 -16.25 -23.10
C HIS A 577 3.51 -17.58 -23.78
N TRP A 578 4.26 -17.48 -24.86
CA TRP A 578 4.85 -18.64 -25.52
C TRP A 578 6.24 -18.86 -24.95
N THR A 579 6.54 -20.11 -24.65
CA THR A 579 7.86 -20.55 -24.20
C THR A 579 8.32 -21.70 -25.08
N PHE A 580 9.60 -21.70 -25.42
CA PHE A 580 10.29 -22.84 -25.97
C PHE A 580 11.49 -23.10 -25.08
N THR A 581 11.62 -24.32 -24.57
CA THR A 581 12.75 -24.75 -23.76
C THR A 581 13.39 -26.00 -24.37
N ASN A 582 14.71 -26.03 -24.39
CA ASN A 582 15.48 -27.26 -24.54
C ASN A 582 16.34 -27.41 -23.29
N THR A 583 16.02 -28.41 -22.48
CA THR A 583 16.57 -28.57 -21.14
C THR A 583 17.14 -29.97 -20.99
N GLN A 584 18.42 -30.05 -20.66
CA GLN A 584 19.08 -31.28 -20.24
C GLN A 584 19.24 -31.27 -18.73
N TYR A 585 18.78 -32.34 -18.08
CA TYR A 585 18.89 -32.48 -16.63
C TYR A 585 19.92 -33.54 -16.25
N ASN A 586 20.89 -33.16 -15.42
CA ASN A 586 21.88 -34.08 -14.85
C ASN A 586 21.75 -34.09 -13.32
N PRO A 587 20.90 -34.96 -12.74
CA PRO A 587 20.67 -35.04 -11.30
C PRO A 587 21.86 -35.64 -10.54
N TYR A 588 22.06 -35.19 -9.30
CA TYR A 588 23.04 -35.76 -8.38
C TYR A 588 22.37 -36.59 -7.28
N SER A 589 23.10 -37.57 -6.76
CA SER A 589 22.70 -38.33 -5.58
C SER A 589 22.31 -37.39 -4.42
N PRO A 590 21.20 -37.64 -3.71
CA PRO A 590 20.43 -38.89 -3.66
C PRO A 590 19.35 -39.04 -4.74
N LEU A 591 19.19 -38.06 -5.65
CA LEU A 591 18.20 -38.20 -6.72
C LEU A 591 18.64 -39.29 -7.73
N PRO A 592 17.68 -39.98 -8.37
CA PRO A 592 18.00 -40.99 -9.38
C PRO A 592 18.75 -40.40 -10.57
N LEU A 593 19.88 -41.01 -10.92
CA LEU A 593 20.75 -40.60 -12.02
C LEU A 593 20.13 -40.92 -13.39
N GLU A 594 20.62 -40.29 -14.45
CA GLU A 594 20.23 -40.55 -15.85
C GLU A 594 20.28 -42.03 -16.25
N SER A 595 21.18 -42.81 -15.65
CA SER A 595 21.33 -44.24 -15.91
C SER A 595 20.10 -45.08 -15.59
N TYR A 596 19.18 -44.57 -14.74
CA TYR A 596 17.91 -45.25 -14.46
C TYR A 596 16.84 -45.03 -15.53
N PHE A 597 17.03 -44.08 -16.44
CA PHE A 597 16.03 -43.66 -17.44
C PHE A 597 16.49 -43.89 -18.89
N ILE A 598 17.45 -44.79 -19.09
CA ILE A 598 17.97 -45.15 -20.41
C ILE A 598 16.82 -45.72 -21.27
N GLN A 599 16.54 -45.08 -22.40
CA GLN A 599 15.61 -45.61 -23.41
C GLN A 599 16.37 -46.49 -24.42
N ASP A 600 15.72 -47.57 -24.89
CA ASP A 600 16.25 -48.64 -25.77
C ASP A 600 16.82 -48.20 -27.14
N SER A 601 16.88 -46.90 -27.45
CA SER A 601 17.37 -46.37 -28.72
C SER A 601 18.71 -45.66 -28.56
N LYS A 602 19.74 -46.14 -29.26
CA LYS A 602 21.12 -45.59 -29.32
C LYS A 602 21.25 -44.10 -29.72
N ASN A 603 20.15 -43.41 -30.04
CA ASN A 603 20.14 -42.09 -30.68
C ASN A 603 19.64 -40.93 -29.80
N TYR A 604 19.20 -41.17 -28.55
CA TYR A 604 18.70 -40.10 -27.68
C TYR A 604 19.38 -40.11 -26.30
N THR A 605 19.61 -38.91 -25.76
CA THR A 605 20.17 -38.67 -24.43
C THR A 605 19.05 -38.74 -23.37
N PRO A 606 19.17 -39.60 -22.34
CA PRO A 606 18.22 -39.61 -21.23
C PRO A 606 18.08 -38.23 -20.59
N LEU A 607 16.88 -37.88 -20.13
CA LEU A 607 16.57 -36.60 -19.47
C LEU A 607 16.79 -35.34 -20.32
N ASP A 608 16.95 -35.46 -21.64
CA ASP A 608 16.91 -34.33 -22.58
C ASP A 608 15.49 -34.06 -23.07
N ASN A 609 15.02 -32.82 -22.89
CA ASN A 609 13.66 -32.41 -23.17
C ASN A 609 13.59 -31.18 -24.06
N SER A 610 12.70 -31.18 -25.05
CA SER A 610 12.29 -29.99 -25.79
C SER A 610 10.80 -29.77 -25.62
N GLU A 611 10.42 -28.67 -24.98
CA GLU A 611 9.04 -28.33 -24.66
C GLU A 611 8.63 -27.02 -25.34
N ILE A 612 7.45 -27.00 -25.93
CA ILE A 612 6.76 -25.78 -26.36
C ILE A 612 5.61 -25.55 -25.39
N GLY A 613 5.63 -24.43 -24.68
CA GLY A 613 4.62 -24.00 -23.73
C GLY A 613 3.80 -22.81 -24.23
N LEU A 614 2.55 -22.78 -23.81
CA LEU A 614 1.60 -21.69 -23.98
C LEU A 614 0.90 -21.44 -22.64
N GLU A 615 1.17 -20.29 -22.03
CA GLU A 615 0.38 -19.77 -20.91
C GLU A 615 -0.62 -18.73 -21.42
N LEU A 616 -1.90 -18.96 -21.13
CA LEU A 616 -2.98 -18.00 -21.31
C LEU A 616 -3.42 -17.54 -19.93
N ARG A 617 -3.30 -16.24 -19.67
CA ARG A 617 -3.61 -15.66 -18.36
C ARG A 617 -4.62 -14.53 -18.50
N PHE A 618 -5.58 -14.48 -17.61
CA PHE A 618 -6.59 -13.42 -17.56
C PHE A 618 -6.63 -12.81 -16.16
N ALA A 619 -6.25 -11.53 -16.07
CA ALA A 619 -6.24 -10.76 -14.84
C ALA A 619 -6.89 -9.38 -15.08
N TRP A 620 -8.18 -9.26 -14.75
CA TRP A 620 -8.93 -8.03 -15.04
C TRP A 620 -8.49 -6.88 -14.14
N ARG A 621 -8.09 -5.73 -14.71
CA ARG A 621 -7.67 -4.53 -13.96
C ARG A 621 -6.53 -4.76 -12.95
N GLU A 622 -5.64 -5.68 -13.28
CA GLU A 622 -4.39 -5.86 -12.55
C GLU A 622 -3.54 -4.59 -12.57
N LYS A 623 -2.81 -4.35 -11.49
CA LYS A 623 -1.96 -3.16 -11.31
C LYS A 623 -0.50 -3.59 -11.26
N PHE A 624 0.39 -2.74 -11.79
CA PHE A 624 1.82 -3.00 -11.80
C PHE A 624 2.64 -1.80 -11.33
N LEU A 625 3.73 -2.06 -10.60
CA LEU A 625 4.84 -1.15 -10.42
C LEU A 625 5.88 -1.43 -11.50
N GLU A 626 6.12 -0.49 -12.41
CA GLU A 626 7.14 -0.65 -13.44
C GLU A 626 8.49 -0.11 -12.98
N GLY A 627 9.51 -0.96 -13.13
CA GLY A 627 10.91 -0.55 -13.14
C GLY A 627 11.41 -0.24 -14.55
N ASN A 628 12.74 -0.21 -14.71
CA ASN A 628 13.38 0.07 -15.99
C ASN A 628 13.03 -0.98 -17.06
N TYR A 629 13.07 -2.27 -16.68
CA TYR A 629 12.82 -3.39 -17.58
C TYR A 629 11.72 -4.32 -17.07
N TYR A 630 11.80 -4.75 -15.81
CA TYR A 630 10.80 -5.61 -15.17
C TYR A 630 9.68 -4.80 -14.51
N ARG A 631 8.58 -5.48 -14.19
CA ARG A 631 7.43 -4.92 -13.47
C ARG A 631 6.96 -5.91 -12.41
N ILE A 632 6.45 -5.39 -11.30
CA ILE A 632 5.90 -6.18 -10.19
C ILE A 632 4.38 -6.01 -10.20
N SER A 633 3.62 -7.11 -10.13
CA SER A 633 2.17 -7.04 -9.97
C SER A 633 1.81 -6.68 -8.53
N LEU A 634 0.83 -5.80 -8.36
CA LEU A 634 0.20 -5.49 -7.08
C LEU A 634 -1.13 -6.25 -6.89
N GLY A 635 -1.39 -7.25 -7.74
CA GLY A 635 -2.62 -8.03 -7.75
C GLY A 635 -3.76 -7.39 -8.56
N SER A 636 -4.83 -8.15 -8.68
CA SER A 636 -6.09 -7.76 -9.31
C SER A 636 -7.22 -7.72 -8.27
N PRO A 637 -8.21 -6.81 -8.41
CA PRO A 637 -9.42 -6.86 -7.60
C PRO A 637 -10.42 -7.96 -8.03
N TYR A 638 -10.06 -8.79 -9.01
CA TYR A 638 -10.86 -9.90 -9.53
C TYR A 638 -9.99 -11.16 -9.63
N PRO A 639 -10.61 -12.36 -9.68
CA PRO A 639 -9.86 -13.60 -9.82
C PRO A 639 -8.94 -13.61 -11.04
N ILE A 640 -7.74 -14.15 -10.83
CA ILE A 640 -6.74 -14.39 -11.87
C ILE A 640 -6.89 -15.83 -12.31
N VAL A 641 -7.10 -16.04 -13.62
CA VAL A 641 -7.23 -17.37 -14.22
C VAL A 641 -6.04 -17.61 -15.13
N THR A 642 -5.35 -18.73 -14.94
CA THR A 642 -4.19 -19.11 -15.73
C THR A 642 -4.35 -20.53 -16.28
N LEU A 643 -4.25 -20.68 -17.60
CA LEU A 643 -4.21 -21.94 -18.31
C LEU A 643 -2.82 -22.14 -18.91
N ASN A 644 -2.13 -23.18 -18.49
CA ASN A 644 -0.86 -23.62 -19.04
C ASN A 644 -1.08 -24.86 -19.89
N ALA A 645 -0.67 -24.82 -21.14
CA ALA A 645 -0.62 -25.96 -22.04
C ALA A 645 0.81 -26.12 -22.55
N ALA A 646 1.36 -27.33 -22.52
CA ALA A 646 2.70 -27.59 -23.03
C ALA A 646 2.75 -28.89 -23.82
N MET A 647 3.68 -29.00 -24.77
CA MET A 647 3.94 -30.23 -25.51
C MET A 647 5.45 -30.49 -25.60
N GLY A 648 5.84 -31.73 -25.27
CA GLY A 648 7.21 -32.22 -25.49
C GLY A 648 7.33 -32.79 -26.91
N VAL A 649 8.40 -32.45 -27.63
CA VAL A 649 8.59 -32.84 -29.04
C VAL A 649 9.81 -33.76 -29.17
N LYS A 650 9.57 -35.06 -29.27
CA LYS A 650 10.63 -36.06 -29.44
C LYS A 650 11.44 -35.82 -30.72
N GLY A 651 12.75 -35.89 -30.62
CA GLY A 651 13.70 -35.72 -31.72
C GLY A 651 14.07 -34.28 -32.06
N ALA A 652 13.30 -33.28 -31.60
CA ALA A 652 13.74 -31.89 -31.66
C ALA A 652 14.88 -31.68 -30.67
N PHE A 653 16.01 -31.11 -31.12
CA PHE A 653 17.19 -30.82 -30.29
C PHE A 653 17.62 -31.98 -29.36
N ASN A 654 17.58 -33.22 -29.86
CA ASN A 654 17.90 -34.46 -29.14
C ASN A 654 16.92 -34.86 -28.01
N SER A 655 15.74 -34.24 -27.95
CA SER A 655 14.73 -34.60 -26.96
C SER A 655 14.28 -36.06 -27.05
N SER A 656 14.19 -36.72 -25.90
CA SER A 656 13.79 -38.12 -25.77
C SER A 656 12.27 -38.33 -25.63
N TYR A 657 11.50 -37.28 -25.37
CA TYR A 657 10.14 -37.42 -24.84
C TYR A 657 9.07 -36.76 -25.73
N ASN A 658 7.91 -37.40 -25.83
CA ASN A 658 6.72 -36.85 -26.47
C ASN A 658 5.57 -36.89 -25.46
N TYR A 659 5.02 -35.74 -25.11
CA TYR A 659 3.97 -35.64 -24.09
C TYR A 659 3.17 -34.34 -24.25
N GLN A 660 2.07 -34.26 -23.53
CA GLN A 660 1.27 -33.04 -23.40
C GLN A 660 1.01 -32.75 -21.92
N LYS A 661 1.04 -31.47 -21.53
CA LYS A 661 0.69 -31.01 -20.17
C LYS A 661 -0.44 -30.01 -20.27
N LEU A 662 -1.39 -30.11 -19.35
CA LEU A 662 -2.45 -29.13 -19.16
C LEU A 662 -2.53 -28.81 -17.66
N LYS A 663 -2.47 -27.53 -17.29
CA LYS A 663 -2.65 -27.07 -15.90
C LYS A 663 -3.53 -25.83 -15.89
N LEU A 664 -4.54 -25.82 -15.04
CA LEU A 664 -5.44 -24.69 -14.81
C LEU A 664 -5.29 -24.24 -13.36
N SER A 665 -5.21 -22.94 -13.13
CA SER A 665 -5.29 -22.35 -11.78
C SER A 665 -6.20 -21.13 -11.75
N VAL A 666 -6.83 -20.93 -10.59
CA VAL A 666 -7.66 -19.78 -10.27
C VAL A 666 -7.29 -19.28 -8.89
N SER A 667 -6.85 -18.03 -8.79
CA SER A 667 -6.49 -17.40 -7.51
C SER A 667 -7.13 -16.03 -7.32
N ASP A 668 -7.41 -15.66 -6.08
CA ASP A 668 -7.94 -14.35 -5.71
C ASP A 668 -7.61 -13.99 -4.24
N ASN A 669 -7.68 -12.70 -3.92
CA ASN A 669 -7.61 -12.17 -2.56
C ASN A 669 -8.85 -11.32 -2.28
N ILE A 670 -9.78 -11.90 -1.52
CA ILE A 670 -11.09 -11.31 -1.25
C ILE A 670 -11.11 -10.73 0.16
N SER A 671 -11.44 -9.43 0.28
CA SER A 671 -11.74 -8.80 1.57
C SER A 671 -13.17 -9.08 2.01
N ILE A 672 -13.33 -9.81 3.11
CA ILE A 672 -14.61 -10.23 3.71
C ILE A 672 -14.93 -9.42 4.97
N ALA A 673 -14.91 -8.09 4.88
CA ALA A 673 -15.17 -7.21 6.01
C ALA A 673 -16.52 -7.49 6.70
N PRO A 674 -16.58 -7.53 8.04
CA PRO A 674 -15.49 -7.20 8.99
C PRO A 674 -14.55 -8.36 9.35
N PHE A 675 -14.70 -9.54 8.74
CA PHE A 675 -13.97 -10.77 9.09
C PHE A 675 -12.57 -10.90 8.45
N GLY A 676 -11.96 -9.81 8.00
CA GLY A 676 -10.61 -9.82 7.43
C GLY A 676 -10.56 -10.15 5.92
N SER A 677 -9.64 -11.02 5.51
CA SER A 677 -9.40 -11.34 4.09
C SER A 677 -9.12 -12.83 3.86
N VAL A 678 -9.50 -13.30 2.68
CA VAL A 678 -9.32 -14.68 2.23
C VAL A 678 -8.47 -14.68 0.97
N ASN A 679 -7.32 -15.32 1.05
CA ASN A 679 -6.46 -15.66 -0.08
C ASN A 679 -6.73 -17.11 -0.46
N TYR A 680 -7.03 -17.37 -1.73
CA TYR A 680 -7.13 -18.75 -2.21
C TYR A 680 -6.45 -18.92 -3.57
N ASP A 681 -5.99 -20.14 -3.81
CA ASP A 681 -5.50 -20.64 -5.09
C ASP A 681 -6.00 -22.07 -5.25
N VAL A 682 -6.73 -22.33 -6.33
CA VAL A 682 -7.23 -23.66 -6.67
C VAL A 682 -6.64 -24.04 -8.01
N TYR A 683 -6.00 -25.20 -8.09
CA TYR A 683 -5.26 -25.62 -9.26
C TYR A 683 -5.47 -27.11 -9.55
N GLY A 684 -5.25 -27.49 -10.80
CA GLY A 684 -5.22 -28.88 -11.20
C GLY A 684 -4.58 -29.04 -12.56
N GLY A 685 -4.09 -30.25 -12.82
CA GLY A 685 -3.40 -30.52 -14.07
C GLY A 685 -3.32 -32.00 -14.41
N LYS A 686 -2.93 -32.26 -15.65
CA LYS A 686 -2.71 -33.58 -16.20
C LYS A 686 -1.58 -33.57 -17.21
N ILE A 687 -0.76 -34.63 -17.16
CA ILE A 687 0.36 -34.89 -18.03
C ILE A 687 0.06 -36.20 -18.77
N PHE A 688 0.07 -36.13 -20.08
CA PHE A 688 -0.19 -37.25 -20.98
C PHE A 688 1.15 -37.73 -21.54
N GLY A 689 1.58 -38.92 -21.12
CA GLY A 689 2.84 -39.53 -21.58
C GLY A 689 3.57 -40.23 -20.44
N THR A 690 4.52 -41.09 -20.81
CA THR A 690 5.40 -41.77 -19.85
C THR A 690 6.70 -40.98 -19.71
N LEU A 691 6.93 -40.39 -18.54
CA LEU A 691 7.98 -39.41 -18.31
C LEU A 691 8.78 -39.70 -17.03
N PRO A 692 10.08 -39.35 -17.01
CA PRO A 692 10.88 -39.35 -15.80
C PRO A 692 10.41 -38.27 -14.82
N TYR A 693 10.71 -38.45 -13.55
CA TYR A 693 10.21 -37.62 -12.44
C TYR A 693 10.46 -36.12 -12.58
N LEU A 694 11.55 -35.71 -13.26
CA LEU A 694 11.87 -34.29 -13.50
C LEU A 694 10.92 -33.61 -14.47
N LEU A 695 10.20 -34.38 -15.29
CA LEU A 695 9.22 -33.89 -16.26
C LEU A 695 7.77 -34.10 -15.80
N LEU A 696 7.57 -34.75 -14.63
CA LEU A 696 6.27 -34.91 -13.96
C LEU A 696 5.98 -33.75 -13.01
N GLU A 697 4.76 -33.68 -12.45
CA GLU A 697 4.47 -32.72 -11.39
C GLU A 697 5.12 -33.19 -10.09
N VAL A 698 6.17 -32.47 -9.69
CA VAL A 698 6.77 -32.56 -8.36
C VAL A 698 6.05 -31.56 -7.47
N HIS A 699 5.27 -32.05 -6.50
CA HIS A 699 4.53 -31.16 -5.60
C HIS A 699 5.52 -30.31 -4.78
N PRO A 700 5.30 -28.99 -4.66
CA PRO A 700 6.26 -28.07 -4.05
C PRO A 700 6.33 -28.33 -2.54
N GLY A 701 7.45 -28.87 -2.06
CA GLY A 701 7.70 -29.10 -0.64
C GLY A 701 8.70 -28.09 -0.06
N ASN A 702 8.58 -27.79 1.23
CA ASN A 702 9.46 -26.88 1.94
C ASN A 702 10.51 -27.62 2.81
N GLU A 703 11.79 -27.39 2.56
CA GLU A 703 12.90 -27.95 3.34
C GLU A 703 13.53 -26.93 4.33
N LEU A 704 12.91 -25.77 4.51
CA LEU A 704 13.34 -24.70 5.41
C LEU A 704 12.39 -24.58 6.62
N TYR A 705 12.88 -24.02 7.72
CA TYR A 705 12.08 -23.51 8.84
C TYR A 705 11.52 -22.10 8.55
N TYR A 706 11.71 -21.61 7.33
CA TYR A 706 11.08 -20.41 6.81
C TYR A 706 9.74 -20.78 6.17
N TYR A 707 8.63 -20.15 6.56
CA TYR A 707 7.31 -20.44 5.99
C TYR A 707 7.23 -20.01 4.51
N ASP A 708 6.75 -20.89 3.63
CA ASP A 708 6.55 -20.60 2.22
C ASP A 708 5.05 -20.65 1.85
N PRO A 709 4.42 -19.51 1.49
CA PRO A 709 3.00 -19.49 1.14
C PRO A 709 2.67 -20.32 -0.12
N TYR A 710 3.65 -20.61 -0.98
CA TYR A 710 3.45 -21.30 -2.26
C TYR A 710 3.89 -22.77 -2.28
N ALA A 711 4.38 -23.29 -1.16
CA ALA A 711 4.78 -24.69 -1.00
C ALA A 711 4.02 -25.37 0.16
N PHE A 712 4.06 -26.69 0.21
CA PHE A 712 3.61 -27.47 1.37
C PHE A 712 4.72 -27.49 2.42
N ASP A 713 4.48 -26.85 3.57
CA ASP A 713 5.51 -26.57 4.58
C ASP A 713 5.99 -27.84 5.30
N MET A 714 5.12 -28.85 5.41
CA MET A 714 5.43 -30.13 6.03
C MET A 714 5.84 -31.23 5.03
N MET A 715 5.78 -30.95 3.73
CA MET A 715 6.19 -31.85 2.67
C MET A 715 7.65 -31.60 2.31
N ASN A 716 8.43 -32.64 2.06
CA ASN A 716 9.78 -32.47 1.51
C ASN A 716 9.73 -32.35 -0.01
N ARG A 717 10.71 -31.67 -0.60
CA ARG A 717 10.85 -31.61 -2.06
C ARG A 717 11.01 -33.03 -2.60
N TYR A 718 10.49 -33.31 -3.79
CA TYR A 718 10.56 -34.65 -4.40
C TYR A 718 9.91 -35.77 -3.57
N GLU A 719 9.07 -35.46 -2.58
CA GLU A 719 8.38 -36.50 -1.79
C GLU A 719 7.24 -37.16 -2.57
N PHE A 720 6.45 -36.37 -3.31
CA PHE A 720 5.29 -36.83 -4.07
C PHE A 720 5.39 -36.46 -5.55
N LEU A 721 5.07 -37.43 -6.40
CA LEU A 721 4.98 -37.26 -7.84
C LEU A 721 3.55 -37.48 -8.32
N SER A 722 3.13 -36.75 -9.35
CA SER A 722 1.85 -36.96 -10.02
C SER A 722 1.92 -36.68 -11.51
N ASP A 723 1.11 -37.40 -12.28
CA ASP A 723 0.80 -37.10 -13.67
C ASP A 723 -0.65 -36.63 -13.84
N GLU A 724 -1.48 -36.73 -12.82
CA GLU A 724 -2.77 -36.04 -12.70
C GLU A 724 -2.98 -35.59 -11.26
N TRP A 725 -3.43 -34.35 -11.06
CA TRP A 725 -3.58 -33.79 -9.72
C TRP A 725 -4.63 -32.66 -9.68
N ALA A 726 -5.14 -32.43 -8.49
CA ALA A 726 -5.93 -31.27 -8.13
C ALA A 726 -5.60 -30.87 -6.69
N GLY A 727 -5.49 -29.57 -6.44
CA GLY A 727 -5.11 -29.05 -5.14
C GLY A 727 -5.67 -27.66 -4.88
N PHE A 728 -5.52 -27.23 -3.64
CA PHE A 728 -5.90 -25.90 -3.20
C PHE A 728 -4.94 -25.40 -2.11
N ASN A 729 -4.74 -24.09 -2.09
CA ASN A 729 -4.11 -23.35 -1.03
C ASN A 729 -5.10 -22.30 -0.55
N PHE A 730 -5.34 -22.25 0.76
CA PHE A 730 -6.31 -21.34 1.36
C PHE A 730 -5.69 -20.70 2.61
N GLU A 731 -5.78 -19.38 2.73
CA GLU A 731 -5.42 -18.62 3.92
C GLU A 731 -6.53 -17.63 4.25
N HIS A 732 -7.00 -17.67 5.49
CA HIS A 732 -7.93 -16.68 6.02
C HIS A 732 -7.21 -15.88 7.12
N ASN A 733 -6.94 -14.63 6.81
CA ASN A 733 -6.42 -13.66 7.76
C ASN A 733 -7.60 -12.93 8.43
N ILE A 734 -7.78 -13.17 9.72
CA ILE A 734 -8.90 -12.64 10.51
C ILE A 734 -8.57 -11.21 11.01
N GLY A 735 -7.30 -10.78 10.93
CA GLY A 735 -6.81 -9.56 11.57
C GLY A 735 -6.69 -9.74 13.09
N GLY A 736 -6.98 -8.71 13.88
CA GLY A 736 -6.89 -8.78 15.34
C GLY A 736 -7.79 -9.83 16.01
N GLY A 737 -8.86 -10.30 15.36
CA GLY A 737 -9.69 -11.43 15.82
C GLY A 737 -10.02 -11.39 17.32
N ILE A 738 -9.72 -12.49 18.02
CA ILE A 738 -9.90 -12.58 19.48
C ILE A 738 -8.93 -11.66 20.24
N PHE A 739 -7.75 -11.37 19.69
CA PHE A 739 -6.73 -10.52 20.32
C PHE A 739 -7.20 -9.08 20.51
N SER A 740 -8.09 -8.58 19.64
CA SER A 740 -8.70 -7.24 19.77
C SER A 740 -9.55 -7.07 21.03
N PHE A 741 -10.10 -8.16 21.58
CA PHE A 741 -10.96 -8.12 22.77
C PHE A 741 -10.19 -8.26 24.09
N ILE A 742 -8.92 -8.67 24.05
CA ILE A 742 -8.11 -8.88 25.25
C ILE A 742 -7.26 -7.62 25.51
N PRO A 743 -7.50 -6.85 26.59
CA PRO A 743 -6.95 -5.49 26.76
C PRO A 743 -5.42 -5.37 26.66
N TRP A 744 -4.67 -6.31 27.24
CA TRP A 744 -3.21 -6.30 27.23
C TRP A 744 -2.62 -6.79 25.90
N VAL A 745 -3.26 -7.76 25.25
CA VAL A 745 -2.83 -8.34 23.98
C VAL A 745 -3.13 -7.40 22.81
N ARG A 746 -4.23 -6.63 22.87
CA ARG A 746 -4.55 -5.60 21.87
C ARG A 746 -3.40 -4.60 21.68
N LYS A 747 -2.64 -4.28 22.73
CA LYS A 747 -1.47 -3.37 22.65
C LYS A 747 -0.32 -3.94 21.81
N LEU A 748 -0.26 -5.26 21.66
CA LEU A 748 0.74 -5.95 20.86
C LEU A 748 0.37 -6.02 19.36
N LYS A 749 -0.88 -5.61 19.00
CA LYS A 749 -1.39 -5.63 17.61
C LYS A 749 -1.21 -6.98 16.91
N LEU A 750 -1.32 -8.08 17.67
CA LEU A 750 -1.17 -9.43 17.12
C LEU A 750 -2.33 -9.77 16.19
N ARG A 751 -2.06 -10.53 15.14
CA ARG A 751 -3.06 -10.96 14.16
C ARG A 751 -3.22 -12.47 14.12
N GLN A 752 -4.47 -12.89 13.94
CA GLN A 752 -4.88 -14.28 13.86
C GLN A 752 -5.13 -14.68 12.40
N PHE A 753 -4.67 -15.87 12.03
CA PHE A 753 -4.94 -16.46 10.73
C PHE A 753 -5.00 -17.98 10.83
N TRP A 754 -5.54 -18.61 9.79
CA TRP A 754 -5.38 -20.05 9.57
C TRP A 754 -5.20 -20.36 8.09
N THR A 755 -4.56 -21.48 7.83
CA THR A 755 -4.22 -21.95 6.49
C THR A 755 -4.67 -23.40 6.30
N ALA A 756 -5.02 -23.74 5.07
CA ALA A 756 -5.27 -25.11 4.65
C ALA A 756 -4.70 -25.30 3.26
N LYS A 757 -3.81 -26.27 3.11
CA LYS A 757 -3.21 -26.64 1.82
C LYS A 757 -3.45 -28.12 1.59
N GLY A 758 -4.07 -28.49 0.47
CA GLY A 758 -4.41 -29.87 0.17
C GLY A 758 -4.16 -30.23 -1.29
N VAL A 759 -3.76 -31.47 -1.55
CA VAL A 759 -3.57 -31.99 -2.90
C VAL A 759 -3.94 -33.48 -2.98
N ILE A 760 -4.60 -33.82 -4.08
CA ILE A 760 -4.87 -35.19 -4.51
C ILE A 760 -4.23 -35.41 -5.87
N GLY A 761 -3.81 -36.63 -6.16
CA GLY A 761 -3.26 -36.97 -7.46
C GLY A 761 -2.94 -38.45 -7.61
N SER A 762 -2.52 -38.83 -8.81
CA SER A 762 -2.15 -40.20 -9.15
C SER A 762 -0.90 -40.23 -10.02
N LEU A 763 -0.36 -41.44 -10.17
CA LEU A 763 0.50 -41.80 -11.30
C LEU A 763 -0.20 -42.89 -12.10
N THR A 764 -0.14 -42.81 -13.42
CA THR A 764 -0.44 -43.94 -14.30
C THR A 764 0.54 -45.08 -14.06
N ASP A 765 0.13 -46.31 -14.38
CA ASP A 765 0.96 -47.50 -14.10
C ASP A 765 2.28 -47.50 -14.88
N ALA A 766 2.29 -46.89 -16.06
CA ALA A 766 3.52 -46.67 -16.84
C ALA A 766 4.49 -45.73 -16.10
N ASN A 767 4.00 -44.60 -15.58
CA ASN A 767 4.82 -43.66 -14.81
C ASN A 767 5.24 -44.21 -13.45
N LYS A 768 4.42 -45.05 -12.82
CA LYS A 768 4.83 -45.79 -11.61
C LYS A 768 6.01 -46.71 -11.90
N THR A 769 5.92 -47.51 -12.96
CA THR A 769 6.97 -48.47 -13.32
C THR A 769 8.28 -47.78 -13.69
N LEU A 770 8.21 -46.63 -14.36
CA LEU A 770 9.39 -45.87 -14.76
C LEU A 770 10.08 -45.16 -13.58
N ASN A 771 9.31 -44.65 -12.61
CA ASN A 771 9.85 -43.75 -11.58
C ASN A 771 9.99 -44.38 -10.19
N LEU A 772 9.20 -45.40 -9.87
CA LEU A 772 9.26 -46.08 -8.57
C LEU A 772 10.33 -47.19 -8.62
N GLY A 773 11.12 -47.32 -7.56
CA GLY A 773 12.16 -48.35 -7.46
C GLY A 773 13.55 -47.93 -7.98
N THR A 774 13.76 -46.65 -8.28
CA THR A 774 15.03 -46.10 -8.79
C THR A 774 16.07 -45.79 -7.71
N GLY A 775 15.91 -46.34 -6.50
CA GLY A 775 16.76 -46.08 -5.33
C GLY A 775 16.38 -44.83 -4.52
N TYR A 776 15.45 -43.99 -5.01
CA TYR A 776 14.87 -42.87 -4.26
C TYR A 776 13.40 -43.16 -3.90
N PRO A 777 12.95 -42.90 -2.66
CA PRO A 777 11.61 -43.27 -2.19
C PRO A 777 10.55 -42.22 -2.59
N PHE A 778 10.28 -42.07 -3.89
CA PHE A 778 9.14 -41.27 -4.35
C PHE A 778 7.81 -41.90 -3.90
N ASN A 779 6.85 -41.06 -3.51
CA ASN A 779 5.51 -41.48 -3.15
C ASN A 779 4.47 -41.02 -4.19
N THR A 780 3.35 -41.73 -4.23
CA THR A 780 2.17 -41.33 -5.00
C THR A 780 1.05 -40.89 -4.06
N LEU A 781 0.22 -39.95 -4.51
CA LEU A 781 -0.97 -39.49 -3.79
C LEU A 781 -2.20 -40.39 -4.02
N ALA A 782 -2.07 -41.43 -4.86
CA ALA A 782 -3.16 -42.34 -5.18
C ALA A 782 -3.64 -43.08 -3.91
N GLY A 783 -4.90 -42.83 -3.51
CA GLY A 783 -5.47 -43.36 -2.26
C GLY A 783 -4.94 -42.74 -0.97
N ASN A 784 -3.98 -41.80 -1.08
CA ASN A 784 -3.29 -41.15 0.03
C ASN A 784 -3.22 -39.63 -0.23
N PRO A 785 -4.35 -38.91 -0.11
CA PRO A 785 -4.35 -37.45 -0.28
C PRO A 785 -3.39 -36.80 0.72
N TYR A 786 -2.85 -35.64 0.35
CA TYR A 786 -2.05 -34.82 1.25
C TYR A 786 -2.87 -33.62 1.73
N LEU A 787 -2.81 -33.34 3.03
CA LEU A 787 -3.47 -32.19 3.64
C LEU A 787 -2.63 -31.70 4.81
N GLU A 788 -2.35 -30.41 4.81
CA GLU A 788 -1.82 -29.71 5.97
C GLU A 788 -2.71 -28.54 6.37
N LEU A 789 -2.86 -28.37 7.69
CA LEU A 789 -3.58 -27.29 8.29
C LEU A 789 -2.61 -26.47 9.12
N GLY A 790 -2.71 -25.15 9.06
CA GLY A 790 -1.87 -24.26 9.83
C GLY A 790 -2.68 -23.19 10.55
N THR A 791 -2.12 -22.68 11.64
CA THR A 791 -2.58 -21.45 12.28
C THR A 791 -1.37 -20.80 12.94
N GLY A 792 -1.51 -19.56 13.37
CA GLY A 792 -0.39 -18.88 13.98
C GLY A 792 -0.73 -17.49 14.43
N VAL A 793 0.34 -16.77 14.72
CA VAL A 793 0.27 -15.37 15.11
C VAL A 793 1.19 -14.59 14.19
N SER A 794 0.62 -13.63 13.48
CA SER A 794 1.37 -12.68 12.68
C SER A 794 1.45 -11.33 13.39
N ASN A 795 2.24 -10.43 12.81
CA ASN A 795 2.47 -9.08 13.33
C ASN A 795 3.24 -9.03 14.66
N ILE A 796 4.01 -10.07 14.98
CA ILE A 796 4.90 -10.06 16.14
C ILE A 796 6.01 -9.05 15.87
N LEU A 797 6.18 -8.07 16.77
CA LEU A 797 7.08 -6.92 16.56
C LEU A 797 6.81 -6.14 15.26
N HIS A 798 5.64 -6.32 14.64
CA HIS A 798 5.21 -5.74 13.37
C HIS A 798 5.87 -6.27 12.08
N PHE A 799 6.66 -7.34 12.13
CA PHE A 799 7.28 -7.89 10.91
C PHE A 799 7.54 -9.40 10.98
N ILE A 800 7.35 -10.03 12.15
CA ILE A 800 7.54 -11.47 12.33
C ILE A 800 6.17 -12.14 12.30
N ARG A 801 6.11 -13.25 11.57
CA ARG A 801 4.99 -14.19 11.59
C ARG A 801 5.50 -15.56 12.01
N ILE A 802 4.74 -16.23 12.88
CA ILE A 802 5.01 -17.59 13.31
C ILE A 802 3.82 -18.46 12.91
N ASP A 803 4.08 -19.48 12.11
CA ASP A 803 3.12 -20.46 11.61
C ASP A 803 3.36 -21.79 12.32
N VAL A 804 2.27 -22.38 12.78
CA VAL A 804 2.23 -23.71 13.37
C VAL A 804 1.42 -24.58 12.43
N VAL A 805 2.07 -25.59 11.85
CA VAL A 805 1.51 -26.39 10.76
C VAL A 805 1.47 -27.86 11.15
N TRP A 806 0.32 -28.50 10.93
CA TRP A 806 0.10 -29.92 11.11
C TRP A 806 -0.08 -30.60 9.76
N ARG A 807 0.69 -31.66 9.52
CA ARG A 807 0.41 -32.61 8.44
C ARG A 807 -0.70 -33.55 8.91
N VAL A 808 -1.89 -33.39 8.34
CA VAL A 808 -3.10 -34.14 8.72
C VAL A 808 -3.25 -35.41 7.88
N LEU A 809 -2.91 -35.32 6.59
CA LEU A 809 -2.93 -36.45 5.66
C LEU A 809 -1.61 -36.53 4.87
N PRO A 810 -1.19 -37.74 4.46
CA PRO A 810 -1.77 -39.05 4.79
C PRO A 810 -1.67 -39.37 6.29
N LYS A 811 -2.53 -40.28 6.79
CA LYS A 811 -2.51 -40.67 8.21
C LYS A 811 -1.13 -41.28 8.52
N PRO A 812 -0.38 -40.70 9.47
CA PRO A 812 0.97 -41.16 9.73
C PRO A 812 0.96 -42.57 10.34
N HIS A 813 1.98 -43.37 10.03
CA HIS A 813 2.17 -44.65 10.70
C HIS A 813 2.39 -44.43 12.22
N ALA A 814 1.98 -45.41 13.05
CA ALA A 814 2.04 -45.30 14.51
C ALA A 814 3.44 -44.96 15.06
N ASN A 815 4.50 -45.33 14.32
CA ASN A 815 5.90 -45.17 14.70
C ASN A 815 6.60 -43.96 14.05
N GLU A 816 5.88 -43.10 13.33
CA GLU A 816 6.49 -41.90 12.73
C GLU A 816 6.84 -40.82 13.78
N PRO A 817 8.04 -40.23 13.73
CA PRO A 817 8.45 -39.18 14.67
C PRO A 817 7.51 -37.97 14.63
N ALA A 818 7.26 -37.36 15.80
CA ALA A 818 6.39 -36.18 15.93
C ALA A 818 6.81 -35.00 15.05
N ILE A 819 8.12 -34.86 14.78
CA ILE A 819 8.68 -33.80 13.92
C ILE A 819 8.24 -33.89 12.45
N LYS A 820 7.68 -35.03 12.01
CA LYS A 820 7.08 -35.18 10.67
C LYS A 820 5.59 -34.80 10.63
N LYS A 821 4.96 -34.64 11.79
CA LYS A 821 3.52 -34.36 11.93
C LYS A 821 3.22 -32.90 12.24
N PHE A 822 4.21 -32.21 12.81
CA PHE A 822 4.07 -30.85 13.32
C PHE A 822 5.36 -30.06 13.07
N GLY A 823 5.20 -28.83 12.60
CA GLY A 823 6.30 -27.90 12.39
C GLY A 823 5.94 -26.49 12.85
N VAL A 824 6.96 -25.76 13.29
CA VAL A 824 6.87 -24.33 13.59
C VAL A 824 7.78 -23.61 12.61
N PHE A 825 7.23 -22.64 11.90
CA PHE A 825 7.90 -21.90 10.84
C PHE A 825 7.87 -20.42 11.15
N GLY A 826 8.97 -19.72 10.86
CA GLY A 826 9.04 -18.27 10.95
C GLY A 826 9.01 -17.65 9.57
N SER A 827 8.40 -16.48 9.41
CA SER A 827 8.56 -15.67 8.20
C SER A 827 8.65 -14.19 8.53
N PHE A 828 9.26 -13.44 7.61
CA PHE A 828 9.24 -11.99 7.65
C PHE A 828 8.15 -11.50 6.70
N GLN A 829 7.17 -10.77 7.24
CA GLN A 829 6.08 -10.22 6.45
C GLN A 829 5.98 -8.73 6.74
N LEU A 830 6.35 -7.91 5.76
CA LEU A 830 6.08 -6.47 5.79
C LEU A 830 4.66 -6.26 5.24
N GLN A 831 3.72 -5.91 6.13
CA GLN A 831 2.35 -5.54 5.75
C GLN A 831 2.25 -4.01 5.86
N PHE A 832 2.14 -3.33 4.72
CA PHE A 832 2.00 -1.86 4.63
C PHE A 832 0.53 -1.44 4.57
#